data_AF-A0A956G380-F1
#
_entry.id   AF-A0A956G380-F1
#
_cell.length_a   1.000
_cell.length_b   1.000
_cell.length_c   1.000
_cell.angle_alpha   90.00
_cell.angle_beta   90.00
_cell.angle_gamma   90.00
#
_symmetry.space_group_name_H-M   'P 1'
#
loop_
_entity.id
_entity.type
_entity.pdbx_description
1 polymer ?
#
loop_
_entity_poly.entity_id
_entity_poly.type
_entity_poly.pdbx_seq_one_letter_code
_entity_poly.pdbx_strand_id
1 'polypeptide(L)'
;DPFWRVRFAALQGLSLLVLADEKQGDARGADDALREAALAERAGVDEAADAAMRYLALALDAAPLEALEAAEQAARRAPLRRDLPPPRHPLLADADPAVVTAQLETLDVGALDARELVGLLADSHRALRRVAVRRLEQLIATDETDGAVEALTLALGWLDEPRVPHAAEAVRSLLSRLDRRADALASAVLREAAARVERGAAITTPLGVAWACERAARRRIESLRPQLRTLVAASDAAACDEPWTSATRALGGLLVAGEREREGARDDDDEARTALLASLTARRVALRAAAIDALAELADEASLAALSQCRLLGLAADGQRRPHLADVALVQAWVRRRLSEPLGAALRERPLAERPASVAAALLDGATQLSLSDDVAARREEALRAPDPWVRAAAYEAPRAAEALGADATCGEDNPLARRAALLALLPSLAADAAQRTRWASRLAGEADAFMRSRAARLLDASGDEGLAVALRLAHDEEPMVRAWAASALECCDGDDDDALAPRLDVLLGGDSLDTHARLSAYSQRLRGPGDVERLRAALAEETDPRLREHLETIALAIDDAAADRALALATRERERTARERAARPRPRERTQPALAARALWRGGPEITPLVLSGANDLHEGSLRVASEAGVDTFFWEPTYRALTPFLARRPELRVIAGSYNADPRGVARDLERARRVLGRDRIDVFLLFWARSPARVGSAAYEMMAKLKKSGRVGAIGFSSHHRDIAADAIARDPWDAVMVRHSAAHTGAEAELLPLARARGTSVLTFSALCYGRMLRAVPGTVDDGAALPTAVDCYRYNLSQPGVSAVISAPRRHAELLANLGVLEGALGEEALDEVTRGRLLAHGARVRAHNHAFNRFVRRGDVWGTPREVALRWLDEQQAQREQEDPR
;
A
#
# COMPACT_ATOMS: atom_id res chain seq x y z
N ASP A 1 11.51 -19.25 12.54
CA ASP A 1 10.17 -18.66 12.28
C ASP A 1 9.51 -19.37 11.10
N PRO A 2 8.26 -19.88 11.19
CA PRO A 2 7.58 -20.63 10.12
C PRO A 2 7.10 -19.76 8.93
N PHE A 3 7.06 -18.43 9.07
CA PHE A 3 6.62 -17.49 8.04
C PHE A 3 7.79 -16.89 7.26
N TRP A 4 7.86 -17.25 5.98
CA TRP A 4 8.98 -16.88 5.12
C TRP A 4 9.25 -15.40 4.96
N ARG A 5 8.24 -14.54 5.15
CA ARG A 5 8.43 -13.08 5.04
C ARG A 5 9.30 -12.54 6.16
N VAL A 6 9.16 -13.09 7.37
CA VAL A 6 10.00 -12.74 8.52
C VAL A 6 11.42 -13.22 8.26
N ARG A 7 11.57 -14.49 7.84
CA ARG A 7 12.87 -15.04 7.44
C ARG A 7 13.54 -14.19 6.35
N PHE A 8 12.79 -13.79 5.33
CA PHE A 8 13.32 -12.97 4.25
C PHE A 8 13.72 -11.56 4.70
N ALA A 9 12.92 -10.91 5.57
CA ALA A 9 13.28 -9.61 6.12
C ALA A 9 14.56 -9.67 6.95
N ALA A 10 14.72 -10.72 7.78
CA ALA A 10 15.95 -10.95 8.54
C ALA A 10 17.15 -11.16 7.60
N LEU A 11 17.00 -11.97 6.54
CA LEU A 11 18.02 -12.16 5.53
C LEU A 11 18.41 -10.85 4.84
N GLN A 12 17.43 -10.02 4.46
CA GLN A 12 17.71 -8.70 3.87
C GLN A 12 18.48 -7.80 4.85
N GLY A 13 18.12 -7.81 6.14
CA GLY A 13 18.85 -7.07 7.17
C GLY A 13 20.29 -7.55 7.31
N LEU A 14 20.52 -8.86 7.38
CA LEU A 14 21.86 -9.45 7.43
C LEU A 14 22.66 -9.15 6.16
N SER A 15 22.08 -9.31 4.98
CA SER A 15 22.74 -8.95 3.72
C SER A 15 23.09 -7.46 3.69
N LEU A 16 22.23 -6.56 4.16
CA LEU A 16 22.55 -5.13 4.24
C LEU A 16 23.69 -4.86 5.22
N LEU A 17 23.71 -5.49 6.40
CA LEU A 17 24.80 -5.33 7.37
C LEU A 17 26.14 -5.83 6.81
N VAL A 18 26.11 -6.90 6.02
CA VAL A 18 27.31 -7.45 5.36
C VAL A 18 27.73 -6.62 4.13
N LEU A 19 26.79 -5.95 3.45
CA LEU A 19 27.06 -5.17 2.22
C LEU A 19 27.16 -3.64 2.42
N ALA A 20 26.87 -3.11 3.61
CA ALA A 20 26.71 -1.67 3.85
C ALA A 20 27.99 -0.83 3.71
N ASP A 21 29.18 -1.44 3.63
CA ASP A 21 30.45 -0.72 3.71
C ASP A 21 31.29 -0.67 2.42
N GLU A 22 30.76 -1.12 1.28
CA GLU A 22 31.47 -1.04 -0.02
C GLU A 22 31.73 0.40 -0.53
N LYS A 23 31.18 1.43 0.14
CA LYS A 23 31.41 2.85 -0.21
C LYS A 23 32.51 3.54 0.60
N GLN A 24 33.09 2.89 1.62
CA GLN A 24 34.19 3.43 2.43
C GLN A 24 35.38 2.50 2.27
N GLY A 25 36.23 2.79 1.28
CA GLY A 25 37.21 1.85 0.72
C GLY A 25 38.40 1.44 1.60
N ASP A 26 38.21 1.05 2.86
CA ASP A 26 39.32 0.73 3.77
C ASP A 26 39.12 -0.45 4.76
N ALA A 27 38.19 -1.39 4.55
CA ALA A 27 37.85 -2.38 5.59
C ALA A 27 37.87 -3.88 5.21
N ARG A 28 38.60 -4.33 4.18
CA ARG A 28 38.62 -5.76 3.76
C ARG A 28 38.93 -6.81 4.87
N GLY A 29 39.47 -6.42 6.02
CA GLY A 29 39.80 -7.33 7.13
C GLY A 29 38.74 -7.49 8.24
N ALA A 30 37.82 -6.52 8.43
CA ALA A 30 36.73 -6.64 9.39
C ALA A 30 35.49 -7.33 8.77
N ASP A 31 35.41 -7.28 7.44
CA ASP A 31 34.31 -7.77 6.59
C ASP A 31 34.16 -9.31 6.64
N ASP A 32 35.28 -10.04 6.61
CA ASP A 32 35.28 -11.50 6.69
C ASP A 32 34.85 -11.99 8.08
N ALA A 33 35.16 -11.26 9.15
CA ALA A 33 34.81 -11.68 10.51
C ALA A 33 33.30 -11.55 10.79
N LEU A 34 32.63 -10.48 10.34
CA LEU A 34 31.17 -10.32 10.48
C LEU A 34 30.42 -11.32 9.57
N ARG A 35 30.95 -11.54 8.37
CA ARG A 35 30.43 -12.55 7.42
C ARG A 35 30.55 -13.96 8.00
N GLU A 36 31.74 -14.34 8.47
CA GLU A 36 31.99 -15.62 9.13
C GLU A 36 31.12 -15.76 10.39
N ALA A 37 31.01 -14.72 11.22
CA ALA A 37 30.14 -14.73 12.41
C ALA A 37 28.66 -14.92 12.03
N ALA A 38 28.18 -14.23 11.00
CA ALA A 38 26.82 -14.39 10.51
C ALA A 38 26.57 -15.81 9.98
N LEU A 39 27.54 -16.45 9.33
CA LEU A 39 27.41 -17.80 8.78
C LEU A 39 27.67 -18.93 9.80
N ALA A 40 28.47 -18.65 10.84
CA ALA A 40 28.88 -19.58 11.89
C ALA A 40 27.84 -19.75 13.01
N GLU A 41 27.04 -18.72 13.30
CA GLU A 41 26.01 -18.77 14.34
C GLU A 41 24.83 -19.66 13.91
N ARG A 42 24.95 -20.95 14.20
CA ARG A 42 23.91 -21.98 13.95
C ARG A 42 23.40 -22.63 15.24
N ALA A 43 23.81 -22.14 16.40
CA ALA A 43 23.37 -22.68 17.67
C ALA A 43 21.91 -22.29 17.95
N GLY A 44 21.04 -23.27 18.17
CA GLY A 44 19.65 -23.03 18.56
C GLY A 44 18.70 -22.51 17.46
N VAL A 45 19.13 -22.48 16.19
CA VAL A 45 18.26 -22.09 15.06
C VAL A 45 17.40 -23.26 14.58
N ASP A 46 16.14 -23.00 14.28
CA ASP A 46 15.23 -24.02 13.72
C ASP A 46 15.60 -24.41 12.28
N GLU A 47 15.10 -25.54 11.77
CA GLU A 47 15.42 -26.06 10.43
C GLU A 47 15.08 -25.07 9.30
N ALA A 48 14.07 -24.21 9.48
CA ALA A 48 13.70 -23.21 8.48
C ALA A 48 14.66 -22.00 8.49
N ALA A 49 15.20 -21.64 9.66
CA ALA A 49 16.25 -20.65 9.79
C ALA A 49 17.59 -21.19 9.26
N ASP A 50 17.95 -22.45 9.54
CA ASP A 50 19.14 -23.08 8.94
C ASP A 50 19.08 -23.09 7.41
N ALA A 51 17.92 -23.46 6.85
CA ALA A 51 17.68 -23.40 5.42
C ALA A 51 17.88 -21.96 4.88
N ALA A 52 17.30 -20.95 5.55
CA ALA A 52 17.48 -19.55 5.18
C ALA A 52 18.95 -19.10 5.23
N MET A 53 19.74 -19.57 6.19
CA MET A 53 21.17 -19.28 6.28
C MET A 53 21.97 -19.92 5.15
N ARG A 54 21.57 -21.09 4.64
CA ARG A 54 22.16 -21.67 3.40
C ARG A 54 21.88 -20.79 2.18
N TYR A 55 20.69 -20.17 2.11
CA TYR A 55 20.40 -19.20 1.06
C TYR A 55 21.24 -17.93 1.20
N LEU A 56 21.50 -17.45 2.42
CA LEU A 56 22.40 -16.32 2.66
C LEU A 56 23.81 -16.62 2.17
N ALA A 57 24.36 -17.79 2.52
CA ALA A 57 25.69 -18.23 2.06
C ALA A 57 25.78 -18.24 0.53
N LEU A 58 24.78 -18.81 -0.16
CA LEU A 58 24.71 -18.80 -1.63
C LEU A 58 24.69 -17.38 -2.23
N ALA A 59 24.04 -16.43 -1.55
CA ALA A 59 23.99 -15.04 -2.00
C ALA A 59 25.28 -14.26 -1.72
N LEU A 60 26.03 -14.64 -0.68
CA LEU A 60 27.26 -13.98 -0.26
C LEU A 60 28.50 -14.52 -0.99
N ASP A 61 28.63 -15.83 -1.20
CA ASP A 61 29.85 -16.52 -1.68
C ASP A 61 30.09 -16.44 -3.20
N ALA A 62 29.38 -15.57 -3.93
CA ALA A 62 29.47 -15.44 -5.38
C ALA A 62 29.50 -16.83 -6.08
N ALA A 63 28.51 -17.67 -5.76
CA ALA A 63 28.42 -19.04 -6.22
C ALA A 63 28.37 -19.13 -7.76
N PRO A 64 29.20 -19.96 -8.40
CA PRO A 64 29.12 -20.20 -9.83
C PRO A 64 27.78 -20.86 -10.20
N LEU A 65 27.36 -20.77 -11.47
CA LEU A 65 26.04 -21.26 -11.92
C LEU A 65 25.84 -22.74 -11.54
N GLU A 66 26.89 -23.55 -11.60
CA GLU A 66 26.89 -24.97 -11.25
C GLU A 66 26.52 -25.21 -9.79
N ALA A 67 26.90 -24.31 -8.87
CA ALA A 67 26.53 -24.39 -7.46
C ALA A 67 25.05 -24.00 -7.25
N LEU A 68 24.55 -23.01 -7.99
CA LEU A 68 23.12 -22.66 -7.98
C LEU A 68 22.27 -23.78 -8.61
N GLU A 69 22.75 -24.42 -9.67
CA GLU A 69 22.11 -25.58 -10.30
C GLU A 69 22.17 -26.82 -9.41
N ALA A 70 23.27 -27.06 -8.70
CA ALA A 70 23.38 -28.11 -7.69
C ALA A 70 22.39 -27.88 -6.54
N ALA A 71 22.24 -26.63 -6.09
CA ALA A 71 21.22 -26.25 -5.12
C ALA A 71 19.79 -26.47 -5.66
N GLU A 72 19.54 -26.17 -6.94
CA GLU A 72 18.27 -26.49 -7.60
C GLU A 72 18.02 -28.01 -7.67
N GLN A 73 19.02 -28.81 -8.07
CA GLN A 73 18.91 -30.27 -8.16
C GLN A 73 18.71 -30.91 -6.78
N ALA A 74 19.42 -30.43 -5.76
CA ALA A 74 19.21 -30.82 -4.38
C ALA A 74 17.79 -30.47 -3.92
N ALA A 75 17.29 -29.27 -4.24
CA ALA A 75 15.92 -28.86 -3.95
C ALA A 75 14.86 -29.72 -4.66
N ARG A 76 15.18 -30.31 -5.81
CA ARG A 76 14.29 -31.24 -6.56
C ARG A 76 14.29 -32.66 -6.01
N ARG A 77 15.40 -33.14 -5.43
CA ARG A 77 15.56 -34.53 -4.95
C ARG A 77 15.12 -34.74 -3.50
N ALA A 78 15.03 -33.68 -2.70
CA ALA A 78 14.64 -33.77 -1.29
C ALA A 78 13.14 -34.12 -1.13
N PRO A 79 12.77 -35.12 -0.31
CA PRO A 79 11.37 -35.46 -0.06
C PRO A 79 10.68 -34.32 0.69
N LEU A 80 9.51 -33.88 0.20
CA LEU A 80 8.60 -33.02 0.97
C LEU A 80 8.04 -33.87 2.11
N ARG A 81 8.39 -33.59 3.37
CA ARG A 81 7.74 -34.21 4.53
C ARG A 81 6.26 -33.77 4.59
N ARG A 82 5.38 -34.58 3.99
CA ARG A 82 3.92 -34.45 4.10
C ARG A 82 3.45 -35.14 5.39
N ASP A 83 3.66 -34.48 6.52
CA ASP A 83 3.15 -34.94 7.82
C ASP A 83 1.83 -34.26 8.19
N LEU A 84 1.13 -33.62 7.24
CA LEU A 84 -0.20 -33.07 7.49
C LEU A 84 -1.27 -34.04 6.97
N PRO A 85 -2.28 -34.38 7.79
CA PRO A 85 -3.43 -35.12 7.30
C PRO A 85 -4.10 -34.31 6.17
N PRO A 86 -4.58 -34.97 5.11
CA PRO A 86 -5.38 -34.31 4.09
C PRO A 86 -6.62 -33.67 4.73
N PRO A 87 -7.23 -32.66 4.08
CA PRO A 87 -8.54 -32.16 4.51
C PRO A 87 -9.49 -33.33 4.74
N ARG A 88 -10.18 -33.32 5.89
CA ARG A 88 -11.17 -34.34 6.27
C ARG A 88 -12.25 -34.43 5.21
N HIS A 89 -12.65 -33.29 4.63
CA HIS A 89 -13.57 -33.26 3.50
C HIS A 89 -12.82 -33.29 2.14
N PRO A 90 -13.00 -34.33 1.30
CA PRO A 90 -12.24 -34.49 0.04
C PRO A 90 -12.38 -33.32 -0.95
N LEU A 91 -13.56 -32.68 -0.99
CA LEU A 91 -13.77 -31.52 -1.86
C LEU A 91 -12.97 -30.28 -1.41
N LEU A 92 -12.52 -30.19 -0.16
CA LEU A 92 -11.68 -29.07 0.28
C LEU A 92 -10.18 -29.30 0.00
N ALA A 93 -9.82 -30.43 -0.60
CA ALA A 93 -8.44 -30.80 -0.94
C ALA A 93 -7.97 -30.32 -2.33
N ASP A 94 -8.85 -29.68 -3.12
CA ASP A 94 -8.46 -29.15 -4.42
C ASP A 94 -7.41 -28.02 -4.29
N ALA A 95 -6.39 -28.03 -5.14
CA ALA A 95 -5.31 -27.04 -5.12
C ALA A 95 -5.74 -25.65 -5.64
N ASP A 96 -6.89 -25.56 -6.32
CA ASP A 96 -7.45 -24.33 -6.84
C ASP A 96 -8.49 -23.75 -5.89
N PRO A 97 -8.21 -22.59 -5.26
CA PRO A 97 -9.12 -22.01 -4.29
C PRO A 97 -10.44 -21.55 -4.91
N ALA A 98 -10.53 -21.31 -6.22
CA ALA A 98 -11.80 -20.99 -6.88
C ALA A 98 -12.71 -22.23 -6.96
N VAL A 99 -12.12 -23.40 -7.19
CA VAL A 99 -12.82 -24.70 -7.17
C VAL A 99 -13.30 -25.01 -5.76
N VAL A 100 -12.41 -24.88 -4.76
CA VAL A 100 -12.77 -25.04 -3.34
C VAL A 100 -13.87 -24.05 -2.95
N THR A 101 -13.82 -22.79 -3.41
CA THR A 101 -14.87 -21.79 -3.17
C THR A 101 -16.22 -22.27 -3.71
N ALA A 102 -16.26 -22.78 -4.95
CA ALA A 102 -17.48 -23.26 -5.57
C ALA A 102 -18.05 -24.51 -4.88
N GLN A 103 -17.19 -25.45 -4.48
CA GLN A 103 -17.60 -26.65 -3.76
C GLN A 103 -18.11 -26.31 -2.35
N LEU A 104 -17.40 -25.44 -1.63
CA LEU A 104 -17.81 -24.97 -0.31
C LEU A 104 -19.17 -24.27 -0.34
N GLU A 105 -19.55 -23.63 -1.45
CA GLU A 105 -20.89 -23.06 -1.63
C GLU A 105 -22.00 -24.10 -1.80
N THR A 106 -21.66 -25.32 -2.22
CA THR A 106 -22.63 -26.42 -2.42
C THR A 106 -22.75 -27.36 -1.23
N LEU A 107 -21.77 -27.36 -0.33
CA LEU A 107 -21.77 -28.23 0.83
C LEU A 107 -22.82 -27.81 1.86
N ASP A 108 -23.45 -28.81 2.47
CA ASP A 108 -24.29 -28.60 3.63
C ASP A 108 -23.44 -28.20 4.83
N VAL A 109 -23.93 -27.26 5.63
CA VAL A 109 -23.17 -26.66 6.73
C VAL A 109 -22.86 -27.71 7.81
N GLY A 110 -23.78 -28.64 8.08
CA GLY A 110 -23.58 -29.71 9.06
C GLY A 110 -22.52 -30.75 8.67
N ALA A 111 -22.10 -30.78 7.40
CA ALA A 111 -21.02 -31.65 6.92
C ALA A 111 -19.64 -30.98 6.97
N LEU A 112 -19.56 -29.70 7.38
CA LEU A 112 -18.33 -28.93 7.42
C LEU A 112 -17.70 -28.98 8.82
N ASP A 113 -16.41 -29.22 8.85
CA ASP A 113 -15.62 -29.15 10.07
C ASP A 113 -15.21 -27.69 10.36
N ALA A 114 -15.47 -27.22 11.58
CA ALA A 114 -15.24 -25.83 11.94
C ALA A 114 -13.75 -25.45 11.88
N ARG A 115 -12.85 -26.37 12.26
CA ARG A 115 -11.40 -26.18 12.20
C ARG A 115 -10.93 -26.02 10.76
N GLU A 116 -11.47 -26.82 9.84
CA GLU A 116 -11.16 -26.68 8.42
C GLU A 116 -11.54 -25.29 7.88
N LEU A 117 -12.73 -24.80 8.25
CA LEU A 117 -13.18 -23.46 7.86
C LEU A 117 -12.33 -22.35 8.47
N VAL A 118 -11.91 -22.48 9.73
CA VAL A 118 -10.99 -21.54 10.38
C VAL A 118 -9.64 -21.50 9.65
N GLY A 119 -9.13 -22.65 9.20
CA GLY A 119 -7.90 -22.71 8.38
C GLY A 119 -8.03 -21.99 7.04
N LEU A 120 -9.23 -21.94 6.44
CA LEU A 120 -9.49 -21.20 5.20
C LEU A 120 -9.44 -19.68 5.37
N LEU A 121 -9.53 -19.16 6.59
CA LEU A 121 -9.38 -17.71 6.86
C LEU A 121 -7.97 -17.20 6.53
N ALA A 122 -6.97 -18.08 6.56
CA ALA A 122 -5.59 -17.79 6.19
C ALA A 122 -5.31 -17.82 4.67
N ASP A 123 -6.28 -18.20 3.83
CA ASP A 123 -6.05 -18.36 2.39
C ASP A 123 -5.89 -17.00 1.69
N SER A 124 -4.96 -16.90 0.74
CA SER A 124 -4.77 -15.69 -0.08
C SER A 124 -5.99 -15.31 -0.95
N HIS A 125 -6.84 -16.27 -1.31
CA HIS A 125 -8.01 -16.10 -2.17
C HIS A 125 -9.18 -15.46 -1.43
N ARG A 126 -9.49 -14.20 -1.78
CA ARG A 126 -10.52 -13.40 -1.09
C ARG A 126 -11.92 -14.03 -1.14
N ALA A 127 -12.32 -14.62 -2.27
CA ALA A 127 -13.65 -15.22 -2.38
C ALA A 127 -13.79 -16.42 -1.44
N LEU A 128 -12.74 -17.25 -1.35
CA LEU A 128 -12.70 -18.41 -0.45
C LEU A 128 -12.82 -17.98 1.01
N ARG A 129 -12.01 -17.00 1.44
CA ARG A 129 -12.11 -16.42 2.80
C ARG A 129 -13.52 -15.93 3.11
N ARG A 130 -14.15 -15.23 2.16
CA ARG A 130 -15.51 -14.69 2.34
C ARG A 130 -16.56 -15.77 2.46
N VAL A 131 -16.45 -16.86 1.70
CA VAL A 131 -17.33 -18.03 1.84
C VAL A 131 -17.06 -18.70 3.19
N ALA A 132 -15.81 -18.93 3.56
CA ALA A 132 -15.44 -19.51 4.85
C ALA A 132 -16.01 -18.72 6.03
N VAL A 133 -15.90 -17.39 6.03
CA VAL A 133 -16.54 -16.51 7.04
C VAL A 133 -18.05 -16.71 7.09
N ARG A 134 -18.74 -16.76 5.94
CA ARG A 134 -20.20 -16.98 5.90
C ARG A 134 -20.58 -18.38 6.39
N ARG A 135 -19.80 -19.40 6.04
CA ARG A 135 -20.06 -20.79 6.44
C ARG A 135 -19.79 -21.01 7.91
N LEU A 136 -18.75 -20.38 8.47
CA LEU A 136 -18.53 -20.32 9.91
C LEU A 136 -19.69 -19.63 10.63
N GLU A 137 -20.14 -18.48 10.14
CA GLU A 137 -21.30 -17.76 10.67
C GLU A 137 -22.55 -18.67 10.70
N GLN A 138 -22.82 -19.43 9.63
CA GLN A 138 -23.93 -20.37 9.57
C GLN A 138 -23.75 -21.58 10.51
N LEU A 139 -22.54 -22.13 10.60
CA LEU A 139 -22.21 -23.25 11.47
C LEU A 139 -22.41 -22.84 12.94
N ILE A 140 -21.82 -21.72 13.35
CA ILE A 140 -22.02 -21.10 14.67
C ILE A 140 -23.50 -20.78 14.91
N ALA A 141 -24.26 -20.49 13.85
CA ALA A 141 -25.67 -20.20 13.99
C ALA A 141 -26.57 -21.41 14.26
N THR A 142 -26.11 -22.60 13.91
CA THR A 142 -26.86 -23.86 13.99
C THR A 142 -26.33 -24.80 15.07
N ASP A 143 -25.11 -24.55 15.55
CA ASP A 143 -24.45 -25.33 16.59
C ASP A 143 -24.64 -24.68 17.97
N GLU A 144 -25.42 -25.36 18.83
CA GLU A 144 -25.61 -25.00 20.25
C GLU A 144 -24.61 -25.72 21.17
N THR A 145 -23.64 -26.45 20.62
CA THR A 145 -22.63 -27.22 21.37
C THR A 145 -21.33 -26.42 21.61
N ASP A 146 -20.41 -27.02 22.37
CA ASP A 146 -19.07 -26.46 22.63
C ASP A 146 -18.22 -26.29 21.35
N GLY A 147 -18.58 -26.95 20.24
CA GLY A 147 -17.86 -26.88 18.97
C GLY A 147 -17.83 -25.48 18.34
N ALA A 148 -18.91 -24.71 18.45
CA ALA A 148 -18.96 -23.32 17.98
C ALA A 148 -18.03 -22.41 18.79
N VAL A 149 -17.94 -22.63 20.11
CA VAL A 149 -17.05 -21.87 21.01
C VAL A 149 -15.60 -22.25 20.73
N GLU A 150 -15.30 -23.53 20.53
CA GLU A 150 -13.97 -24.00 20.14
C GLU A 150 -13.52 -23.37 18.82
N ALA A 151 -14.37 -23.40 17.79
CA ALA A 151 -14.09 -22.81 16.48
C ALA A 151 -13.81 -21.31 16.56
N LEU A 152 -14.59 -20.59 17.36
CA LEU A 152 -14.39 -19.16 17.57
C LEU A 152 -13.11 -18.86 18.32
N THR A 153 -12.80 -19.65 19.33
CA THR A 153 -11.55 -19.55 20.09
C THR A 153 -10.34 -19.81 19.20
N LEU A 154 -10.41 -20.81 18.31
CA LEU A 154 -9.38 -21.08 17.30
C LEU A 154 -9.24 -19.90 16.34
N ALA A 155 -10.35 -19.31 15.88
CA ALA A 155 -10.33 -18.14 15.01
C ALA A 155 -9.68 -16.92 15.68
N LEU A 156 -9.87 -16.71 16.99
CA LEU A 156 -9.20 -15.62 17.72
C LEU A 156 -7.68 -15.73 17.69
N GLY A 157 -7.12 -16.95 17.62
CA GLY A 157 -5.68 -17.16 17.46
C GLY A 157 -5.10 -16.45 16.23
N TRP A 158 -5.88 -16.28 15.15
CA TRP A 158 -5.44 -15.51 13.98
C TRP A 158 -5.27 -14.01 14.23
N LEU A 159 -5.83 -13.47 15.31
CA LEU A 159 -5.56 -12.08 15.71
C LEU A 159 -4.13 -11.94 16.23
N ASP A 160 -3.66 -12.95 16.97
CA ASP A 160 -2.32 -13.04 17.57
C ASP A 160 -1.22 -13.37 16.56
N GLU A 161 -1.58 -13.68 15.30
CA GLU A 161 -0.66 -14.09 14.26
C GLU A 161 -0.57 -13.06 13.09
N PRO A 162 0.16 -11.94 13.27
CA PRO A 162 0.25 -10.89 12.24
C PRO A 162 1.03 -11.34 11.00
N ARG A 163 1.74 -12.48 11.05
CA ARG A 163 2.56 -12.98 9.93
C ARG A 163 1.70 -13.62 8.84
N VAL A 164 0.43 -13.95 9.11
CA VAL A 164 -0.55 -14.44 8.14
C VAL A 164 -1.40 -13.29 7.58
N PRO A 165 -1.19 -12.88 6.30
CA PRO A 165 -1.96 -11.80 5.72
C PRO A 165 -3.45 -12.14 5.64
N HIS A 166 -4.31 -11.16 5.90
CA HIS A 166 -5.77 -11.23 5.80
C HIS A 166 -6.50 -12.15 6.80
N ALA A 167 -5.82 -13.00 7.56
CA ALA A 167 -6.47 -13.86 8.54
C ALA A 167 -7.17 -13.03 9.63
N ALA A 168 -6.45 -12.08 10.24
CA ALA A 168 -7.03 -11.15 11.21
C ALA A 168 -8.19 -10.31 10.64
N GLU A 169 -8.12 -9.89 9.37
CA GLU A 169 -9.21 -9.19 8.67
C GLU A 169 -10.45 -10.09 8.54
N ALA A 170 -10.26 -11.35 8.16
CA ALA A 170 -11.34 -12.32 8.00
C ALA A 170 -11.99 -12.65 9.36
N VAL A 171 -11.19 -12.77 10.42
CA VAL A 171 -11.66 -13.01 11.79
C VAL A 171 -12.46 -11.82 12.30
N ARG A 172 -11.94 -10.59 12.17
CA ARG A 172 -12.70 -9.38 12.52
C ARG A 172 -14.01 -9.29 11.73
N SER A 173 -14.00 -9.69 10.45
CA SER A 173 -15.23 -9.77 9.64
C SER A 173 -16.21 -10.85 10.12
N LEU A 174 -15.74 -11.98 10.65
CA LEU A 174 -16.59 -13.00 11.27
C LEU A 174 -17.20 -12.45 12.55
N LEU A 175 -16.37 -11.91 13.45
CA LEU A 175 -16.80 -11.39 14.75
C LEU A 175 -17.82 -10.25 14.61
N SER A 176 -17.70 -9.40 13.58
CA SER A 176 -18.68 -8.34 13.32
C SER A 176 -20.07 -8.84 12.91
N ARG A 177 -20.20 -10.10 12.48
CA ARG A 177 -21.46 -10.72 12.01
C ARG A 177 -22.22 -11.45 13.11
N LEU A 178 -21.58 -11.76 14.24
CA LEU A 178 -22.13 -12.68 15.25
C LEU A 178 -22.99 -12.00 16.34
N ASP A 179 -23.08 -10.66 16.36
CA ASP A 179 -23.85 -9.86 17.33
C ASP A 179 -23.90 -10.45 18.77
N ARG A 180 -25.06 -10.88 19.29
CA ARG A 180 -25.18 -11.45 20.66
C ARG A 180 -24.29 -12.66 20.91
N ARG A 181 -24.00 -13.48 19.90
CA ARG A 181 -23.07 -14.61 20.05
C ARG A 181 -21.63 -14.15 20.23
N ALA A 182 -21.25 -13.02 19.64
CA ALA A 182 -19.96 -12.40 19.94
C ALA A 182 -19.90 -11.84 21.37
N ASP A 183 -21.03 -11.44 21.96
CA ASP A 183 -21.10 -11.01 23.36
C ASP A 183 -20.91 -12.21 24.31
N ALA A 184 -21.51 -13.37 23.99
CA ALA A 184 -21.29 -14.63 24.70
C ALA A 184 -19.84 -15.12 24.58
N LEU A 185 -19.25 -15.06 23.38
CA LEU A 185 -17.84 -15.38 23.17
C LEU A 185 -16.92 -14.46 23.96
N ALA A 186 -17.14 -13.14 23.90
CA ALA A 186 -16.35 -12.18 24.68
C ALA A 186 -16.45 -12.48 26.18
N SER A 187 -17.63 -12.84 26.66
CA SER A 187 -17.84 -13.26 28.06
C SER A 187 -17.04 -14.52 28.41
N ALA A 188 -17.06 -15.54 27.55
CA ALA A 188 -16.30 -16.78 27.75
C ALA A 188 -14.78 -16.51 27.76
N VAL A 189 -14.29 -15.73 26.79
CA VAL A 189 -12.88 -15.36 26.68
C VAL A 189 -12.40 -14.59 27.91
N LEU A 190 -13.16 -13.61 28.42
CA LEU A 190 -12.76 -12.86 29.60
C LEU A 190 -12.83 -13.69 30.89
N ARG A 191 -13.82 -14.59 31.02
CA ARG A 191 -13.90 -15.52 32.17
C ARG A 191 -12.71 -16.47 32.20
N GLU A 192 -12.37 -17.07 31.06
CA GLU A 192 -11.22 -17.96 30.99
C GLU A 192 -9.91 -17.21 31.23
N ALA A 193 -9.74 -16.02 30.63
CA ALA A 193 -8.56 -15.19 30.86
C ALA A 193 -8.40 -14.83 32.36
N ALA A 194 -9.47 -14.45 33.03
CA ALA A 194 -9.45 -14.13 34.46
C ALA A 194 -9.13 -15.38 35.30
N ALA A 195 -9.76 -16.52 35.01
CA ALA A 195 -9.50 -17.78 35.72
C ALA A 195 -8.05 -18.28 35.54
N ARG A 196 -7.43 -18.07 34.37
CA ARG A 196 -6.01 -18.40 34.15
C ARG A 196 -5.10 -17.48 34.97
N VAL A 197 -5.39 -16.18 34.96
CA VAL A 197 -4.66 -15.18 35.73
C VAL A 197 -4.71 -15.47 37.23
N GLU A 198 -5.87 -15.83 37.76
CA GLU A 198 -6.05 -16.22 39.18
C GLU A 198 -5.24 -17.47 39.54
N ARG A 199 -5.08 -18.40 38.58
CA ARG A 199 -4.23 -19.59 38.72
C ARG A 199 -2.74 -19.33 38.48
N GLY A 200 -2.35 -18.10 38.16
CA GLY A 200 -0.97 -17.75 37.80
C GLY A 200 -0.52 -18.25 36.43
N ALA A 201 -1.47 -18.62 35.55
CA ALA A 201 -1.20 -19.10 34.20
C ALA A 201 -1.24 -17.96 33.17
N ALA A 202 -0.43 -18.08 32.11
CA ALA A 202 -0.38 -17.11 31.02
C ALA A 202 -1.66 -17.15 30.15
N ILE A 203 -2.07 -16.00 29.61
CA ILE A 203 -3.14 -15.90 28.60
C ILE A 203 -2.66 -16.46 27.27
N THR A 204 -3.49 -17.29 26.65
CA THR A 204 -3.20 -17.99 25.38
C THR A 204 -3.58 -17.19 24.13
N THR A 205 -4.47 -16.18 24.23
CA THR A 205 -4.88 -15.31 23.11
C THR A 205 -4.93 -13.83 23.52
N PRO A 206 -3.79 -13.14 23.70
CA PRO A 206 -3.75 -11.75 24.16
C PRO A 206 -4.60 -10.78 23.33
N LEU A 207 -4.55 -10.87 21.99
CA LEU A 207 -5.35 -10.03 21.10
C LEU A 207 -6.82 -10.47 21.04
N GLY A 208 -7.09 -11.76 21.26
CA GLY A 208 -8.46 -12.24 21.52
C GLY A 208 -9.06 -11.63 22.78
N VAL A 209 -8.29 -11.56 23.87
CA VAL A 209 -8.70 -10.90 25.14
C VAL A 209 -8.87 -9.40 24.93
N ALA A 210 -7.95 -8.73 24.24
CA ALA A 210 -8.08 -7.31 23.92
C ALA A 210 -9.37 -7.00 23.14
N TRP A 211 -9.70 -7.83 22.13
CA TRP A 211 -10.97 -7.75 21.41
C TRP A 211 -12.18 -7.94 22.34
N ALA A 212 -12.13 -8.91 23.25
CA ALA A 212 -13.22 -9.19 24.18
C ALA A 212 -13.43 -8.02 25.16
N CYS A 213 -12.36 -7.39 25.65
CA CYS A 213 -12.43 -6.16 26.45
C CYS A 213 -13.09 -5.02 25.67
N GLU A 214 -12.64 -4.76 24.43
CA GLU A 214 -13.21 -3.72 23.56
C GLU A 214 -14.71 -3.97 23.30
N ARG A 215 -15.09 -5.23 23.08
CA ARG A 215 -16.49 -5.63 22.90
C ARG A 215 -17.31 -5.40 24.17
N ALA A 216 -16.81 -5.82 25.34
CA ALA A 216 -17.48 -5.61 26.62
C ALA A 216 -17.75 -4.13 26.89
N ALA A 217 -16.77 -3.27 26.61
CA ALA A 217 -16.90 -1.82 26.72
C ALA A 217 -17.96 -1.25 25.75
N ARG A 218 -17.85 -1.58 24.46
CA ARG A 218 -18.78 -1.10 23.41
C ARG A 218 -20.23 -1.53 23.65
N ARG A 219 -20.42 -2.74 24.18
CA ARG A 219 -21.74 -3.35 24.42
C ARG A 219 -22.26 -3.13 25.84
N ARG A 220 -21.48 -2.45 26.69
CA ARG A 220 -21.80 -2.16 28.09
C ARG A 220 -22.17 -3.42 28.89
N ILE A 221 -21.39 -4.48 28.76
CA ILE A 221 -21.65 -5.76 29.43
C ILE A 221 -21.19 -5.67 30.90
N GLU A 222 -22.02 -5.09 31.78
CA GLU A 222 -21.70 -4.85 33.20
C GLU A 222 -21.33 -6.13 33.97
N SER A 223 -21.87 -7.29 33.58
CA SER A 223 -21.59 -8.57 34.24
C SER A 223 -20.13 -9.05 34.10
N LEU A 224 -19.32 -8.40 33.25
CA LEU A 224 -17.90 -8.72 33.04
C LEU A 224 -16.94 -7.83 33.85
N ARG A 225 -17.46 -6.92 34.69
CA ARG A 225 -16.63 -6.05 35.54
C ARG A 225 -15.69 -6.84 36.47
N PRO A 226 -16.11 -7.93 37.15
CA PRO A 226 -15.20 -8.71 37.99
C PRO A 226 -14.03 -9.29 37.21
N GLN A 227 -14.29 -9.84 36.02
CA GLN A 227 -13.23 -10.39 35.16
C GLN A 227 -12.27 -9.30 34.71
N LEU A 228 -12.79 -8.15 34.25
CA LEU A 228 -11.95 -7.01 33.86
C LEU A 228 -11.10 -6.51 35.03
N ARG A 229 -11.66 -6.46 36.24
CA ARG A 229 -10.93 -6.10 37.46
C ARG A 229 -9.78 -7.08 37.74
N THR A 230 -10.03 -8.39 37.66
CA THR A 230 -8.98 -9.42 37.80
C THR A 230 -7.85 -9.21 36.79
N LEU A 231 -8.18 -8.94 35.52
CA LEU A 231 -7.18 -8.68 34.47
C LEU A 231 -6.37 -7.40 34.72
N VAL A 232 -7.03 -6.32 35.15
CA VAL A 232 -6.37 -5.04 35.49
C VAL A 232 -5.44 -5.22 36.70
N ALA A 233 -5.86 -5.96 37.73
CA ALA A 233 -5.07 -6.21 38.92
C ALA A 233 -3.80 -7.04 38.66
N ALA A 234 -3.83 -7.93 37.66
CA ALA A 234 -2.69 -8.78 37.31
C ALA A 234 -1.73 -8.17 36.26
N SER A 235 -1.88 -6.88 35.98
CA SER A 235 -1.28 -6.26 34.81
C SER A 235 0.25 -6.12 34.84
N ASP A 236 0.86 -6.17 36.03
CA ASP A 236 2.32 -6.11 36.24
C ASP A 236 3.04 -7.46 35.99
N ALA A 237 2.31 -8.57 35.82
CA ALA A 237 2.89 -9.92 35.73
C ALA A 237 3.08 -10.47 34.29
N ALA A 238 2.70 -9.73 33.24
CA ALA A 238 2.64 -10.28 31.88
C ALA A 238 3.83 -9.92 30.97
N ALA A 239 3.88 -10.51 29.77
CA ALA A 239 4.84 -10.20 28.70
C ALA A 239 4.28 -9.27 27.59
N CYS A 240 2.95 -9.13 27.47
CA CYS A 240 2.27 -8.31 26.44
C CYS A 240 1.37 -7.22 27.06
N ASP A 241 1.37 -6.01 26.49
CA ASP A 241 0.67 -4.82 27.04
C ASP A 241 -0.79 -4.67 26.56
N GLU A 242 -1.12 -5.19 25.38
CA GLU A 242 -2.40 -4.95 24.71
C GLU A 242 -3.65 -5.44 25.48
N PRO A 243 -3.71 -6.69 26.01
CA PRO A 243 -4.90 -7.17 26.73
C PRO A 243 -5.19 -6.35 27.99
N TRP A 244 -4.14 -5.95 28.72
CA TRP A 244 -4.25 -5.20 29.97
C TRP A 244 -4.66 -3.75 29.74
N THR A 245 -4.04 -3.12 28.75
CA THR A 245 -4.43 -1.78 28.33
C THR A 245 -5.90 -1.76 27.87
N SER A 246 -6.34 -2.78 27.14
CA SER A 246 -7.74 -2.92 26.70
C SER A 246 -8.68 -3.19 27.88
N ALA A 247 -8.27 -4.01 28.85
CA ALA A 247 -9.03 -4.28 30.06
C ALA A 247 -9.24 -3.01 30.90
N THR A 248 -8.19 -2.20 31.08
CA THR A 248 -8.25 -0.91 31.79
C THR A 248 -9.21 0.06 31.11
N ARG A 249 -9.12 0.21 29.79
CA ARG A 249 -10.07 1.05 29.03
C ARG A 249 -11.50 0.54 29.15
N ALA A 250 -11.69 -0.78 29.10
CA ALA A 250 -13.02 -1.39 29.19
C ALA A 250 -13.63 -1.20 30.58
N LEU A 251 -12.85 -1.43 31.65
CA LEU A 251 -13.29 -1.21 33.02
C LEU A 251 -13.70 0.24 33.26
N GLY A 252 -12.87 1.20 32.82
CA GLY A 252 -13.19 2.62 32.87
C GLY A 252 -14.48 2.99 32.11
N GLY A 253 -14.62 2.51 30.88
CA GLY A 253 -15.81 2.78 30.07
C GLY A 253 -17.10 2.22 30.67
N LEU A 254 -17.05 1.06 31.34
CA LEU A 254 -18.19 0.47 32.03
C LEU A 254 -18.57 1.24 33.30
N LEU A 255 -17.58 1.73 34.05
CA LEU A 255 -17.84 2.57 35.23
C LEU A 255 -18.51 3.89 34.85
N VAL A 256 -17.99 4.58 33.83
CA VAL A 256 -18.58 5.84 33.32
C VAL A 256 -20.01 5.64 32.82
N ALA A 257 -20.30 4.50 32.18
CA ALA A 257 -21.66 4.19 31.74
C ALA A 257 -22.61 3.94 32.92
N GLY A 258 -22.16 3.21 33.95
CA GLY A 258 -22.95 2.91 35.14
C GLY A 258 -23.32 4.14 35.96
N GLU A 259 -22.37 5.06 36.19
CA GLU A 259 -22.61 6.31 36.94
C GLU A 259 -23.61 7.25 36.23
N ARG A 260 -23.66 7.24 34.89
CA ARG A 260 -24.62 8.03 34.12
C ARG A 260 -26.04 7.45 34.13
N GLU A 261 -26.18 6.16 34.40
CA GLU A 261 -27.45 5.43 34.32
C GLU A 261 -28.09 5.19 35.70
N ARG A 262 -27.38 5.36 36.83
CA ARG A 262 -27.87 5.03 38.18
C ARG A 262 -27.42 6.04 39.24
N GLU A 263 -28.33 6.40 40.16
CA GLU A 263 -28.00 7.13 41.40
C GLU A 263 -27.49 6.14 42.48
N GLY A 264 -26.18 6.15 42.74
CA GLY A 264 -25.55 5.47 43.89
C GLY A 264 -24.42 4.49 43.53
N ALA A 265 -23.30 4.60 44.25
CA ALA A 265 -22.13 3.72 44.10
C ALA A 265 -22.37 2.35 44.74
N ARG A 266 -22.01 1.26 44.03
CA ARG A 266 -21.96 -0.11 44.58
C ARG A 266 -20.53 -0.45 45.02
N ASP A 267 -20.35 -1.35 45.97
CA ASP A 267 -19.03 -1.86 46.39
C ASP A 267 -18.15 -2.33 45.21
N ASP A 268 -18.76 -2.95 44.18
CA ASP A 268 -18.09 -3.37 42.94
C ASP A 268 -17.50 -2.18 42.13
N ASP A 269 -18.14 -1.01 42.17
CA ASP A 269 -17.66 0.19 41.50
C ASP A 269 -16.43 0.78 42.23
N ASP A 270 -16.41 0.68 43.57
CA ASP A 270 -15.28 1.12 44.39
C ASP A 270 -14.06 0.20 44.22
N GLU A 271 -14.26 -1.12 44.14
CA GLU A 271 -13.18 -2.07 43.84
C GLU A 271 -12.60 -1.84 42.44
N ALA A 272 -13.45 -1.58 41.45
CA ALA A 272 -13.03 -1.28 40.08
C ALA A 272 -12.28 0.06 40.00
N ARG A 273 -12.75 1.10 40.69
CA ARG A 273 -12.04 2.39 40.81
C ARG A 273 -10.68 2.20 41.47
N THR A 274 -10.61 1.39 42.53
CA THR A 274 -9.35 1.05 43.20
C THR A 274 -8.35 0.39 42.25
N ALA A 275 -8.81 -0.53 41.38
CA ALA A 275 -7.94 -1.17 40.38
C ALA A 275 -7.42 -0.18 39.32
N LEU A 276 -8.24 0.79 38.89
CA LEU A 276 -7.81 1.87 37.99
C LEU A 276 -6.80 2.80 38.65
N LEU A 277 -7.03 3.19 39.91
CA LEU A 277 -6.12 4.01 40.69
C LEU A 277 -4.76 3.32 40.88
N ALA A 278 -4.75 2.03 41.20
CA ALA A 278 -3.52 1.24 41.29
C ALA A 278 -2.71 1.27 39.98
N SER A 279 -3.41 1.23 38.84
CA SER A 279 -2.82 1.25 37.49
C SER A 279 -2.09 2.55 37.17
N LEU A 280 -2.31 3.65 37.90
CA LEU A 280 -1.54 4.90 37.75
C LEU A 280 -0.04 4.71 38.07
N THR A 281 0.29 3.72 38.90
CA THR A 281 1.68 3.43 39.31
C THR A 281 2.33 2.31 38.52
N ALA A 282 1.61 1.70 37.57
CA ALA A 282 2.10 0.56 36.82
C ALA A 282 3.38 0.87 36.05
N ARG A 283 4.27 -0.10 35.88
CA ARG A 283 5.55 0.10 35.15
C ARG A 283 5.32 0.41 33.67
N ARG A 284 4.24 -0.13 33.10
CA ARG A 284 3.90 -0.06 31.67
C ARG A 284 3.21 1.24 31.31
N VAL A 285 3.77 1.97 30.34
CA VAL A 285 3.30 3.33 29.96
C VAL A 285 1.93 3.30 29.29
N ALA A 286 1.66 2.31 28.44
CA ALA A 286 0.36 2.18 27.76
C ALA A 286 -0.78 1.96 28.77
N LEU A 287 -0.52 1.18 29.82
CA LEU A 287 -1.47 0.91 30.88
C LEU A 287 -1.74 2.15 31.74
N ARG A 288 -0.69 2.86 32.17
CA ARG A 288 -0.84 4.14 32.89
C ARG A 288 -1.67 5.13 32.07
N ALA A 289 -1.39 5.26 30.78
CA ALA A 289 -2.13 6.16 29.89
C ALA A 289 -3.62 5.79 29.81
N ALA A 290 -3.95 4.49 29.68
CA ALA A 290 -5.33 4.03 29.68
C ALA A 290 -6.04 4.28 31.03
N ALA A 291 -5.33 4.13 32.15
CA ALA A 291 -5.88 4.42 33.48
C ALA A 291 -6.17 5.90 33.67
N ILE A 292 -5.25 6.76 33.23
CA ILE A 292 -5.43 8.22 33.23
C ILE A 292 -6.66 8.61 32.42
N ASP A 293 -6.80 8.09 31.20
CA ASP A 293 -7.96 8.37 30.35
C ASP A 293 -9.27 7.91 31.03
N ALA A 294 -9.29 6.70 31.60
CA ALA A 294 -10.46 6.17 32.30
C ALA A 294 -10.87 7.02 33.51
N LEU A 295 -9.92 7.34 34.40
CA LEU A 295 -10.16 8.17 35.59
C LEU A 295 -10.55 9.60 35.22
N ALA A 296 -9.95 10.13 34.15
CA ALA A 296 -10.32 11.42 33.62
C ALA A 296 -11.78 11.41 33.18
N GLU A 297 -12.27 10.36 32.51
CA GLU A 297 -13.66 10.28 32.06
C GLU A 297 -14.68 10.18 33.22
N LEU A 298 -14.35 9.51 34.33
CA LEU A 298 -15.21 9.40 35.52
C LEU A 298 -15.48 10.76 36.19
N ALA A 299 -14.43 11.57 36.37
CA ALA A 299 -14.53 12.91 36.94
C ALA A 299 -15.13 13.02 38.35
N ASP A 300 -15.16 11.92 39.11
CA ASP A 300 -15.47 11.95 40.54
C ASP A 300 -14.31 12.57 41.35
N GLU A 301 -14.61 12.99 42.58
CA GLU A 301 -13.66 13.71 43.45
C GLU A 301 -12.37 12.91 43.71
N ALA A 302 -12.47 11.59 43.93
CA ALA A 302 -11.31 10.74 44.20
C ALA A 302 -10.43 10.58 42.95
N SER A 303 -11.04 10.39 41.78
CA SER A 303 -10.34 10.31 40.49
C SER A 303 -9.62 11.62 40.15
N LEU A 304 -10.28 12.77 40.33
CA LEU A 304 -9.68 14.08 40.07
C LEU A 304 -8.56 14.41 41.07
N ALA A 305 -8.72 14.04 42.35
CA ALA A 305 -7.68 14.19 43.36
C ALA A 305 -6.44 13.35 43.00
N ALA A 306 -6.64 12.08 42.60
CA ALA A 306 -5.54 11.20 42.19
C ALA A 306 -4.81 11.75 40.95
N LEU A 307 -5.54 12.17 39.92
CA LEU A 307 -4.94 12.79 38.72
C LEU A 307 -4.18 14.08 39.04
N SER A 308 -4.66 14.89 39.99
CA SER A 308 -3.96 16.12 40.41
C SER A 308 -2.67 15.82 41.17
N GLN A 309 -2.61 14.68 41.87
CA GLN A 309 -1.41 14.23 42.59
C GLN A 309 -0.40 13.50 41.70
N CYS A 310 -0.83 12.99 40.53
CA CYS A 310 0.07 12.35 39.57
C CYS A 310 1.21 13.28 39.16
N ARG A 311 2.45 12.83 39.36
CA ARG A 311 3.64 13.54 38.88
C ARG A 311 4.03 13.03 37.51
N LEU A 312 4.47 13.93 36.63
CA LEU A 312 5.05 13.56 35.35
C LEU A 312 6.38 12.83 35.63
N LEU A 313 6.43 11.55 35.32
CA LEU A 313 7.60 10.71 35.62
C LEU A 313 8.71 11.07 34.64
N GLY A 314 9.76 11.75 35.11
CA GLY A 314 10.98 12.01 34.33
C GLY A 314 11.80 10.74 34.10
N LEU A 315 11.29 9.78 33.33
CA LEU A 315 11.99 8.56 32.96
C LEU A 315 12.88 8.81 31.74
N ALA A 316 14.08 9.35 32.00
CA ALA A 316 15.20 9.32 31.08
C ALA A 316 16.16 8.20 31.51
N ALA A 317 15.77 6.93 31.33
CA ALA A 317 16.66 5.80 31.59
C ALA A 317 16.15 4.48 30.98
N ASP A 318 15.86 4.43 29.69
CA ASP A 318 16.21 3.23 28.91
C ASP A 318 16.13 3.55 27.41
N GLY A 319 17.16 3.19 26.65
CA GLY A 319 17.36 3.53 25.24
C GLY A 319 16.39 2.88 24.25
N GLN A 320 15.18 2.51 24.67
CA GLN A 320 14.14 1.90 23.85
C GLN A 320 13.09 2.96 23.47
N ARG A 321 12.86 3.09 22.16
CA ARG A 321 11.99 4.11 21.55
C ARG A 321 10.60 4.18 22.21
N ARG A 322 10.26 5.38 22.72
CA ARG A 322 8.94 5.89 23.16
C ARG A 322 8.41 5.40 24.52
N PRO A 323 8.55 6.21 25.59
CA PRO A 323 7.56 6.17 26.69
C PRO A 323 7.22 7.57 27.28
N HIS A 324 6.41 8.36 26.58
CA HIS A 324 5.85 9.64 27.09
C HIS A 324 4.32 9.71 26.98
N LEU A 325 3.68 8.64 26.52
CA LEU A 325 2.24 8.63 26.23
C LEU A 325 1.40 8.81 27.49
N ALA A 326 1.82 8.25 28.62
CA ALA A 326 1.13 8.44 29.90
C ALA A 326 1.20 9.89 30.38
N ASP A 327 2.37 10.52 30.27
CA ASP A 327 2.56 11.93 30.65
C ASP A 327 1.76 12.87 29.74
N VAL A 328 1.75 12.61 28.44
CA VAL A 328 0.90 13.36 27.49
C VAL A 328 -0.59 13.14 27.80
N ALA A 329 -1.01 11.91 28.07
CA ALA A 329 -2.38 11.60 28.46
C ALA A 329 -2.77 12.31 29.77
N LEU A 330 -1.84 12.42 30.73
CA LEU A 330 -2.05 13.15 31.99
C LEU A 330 -2.26 14.63 31.75
N VAL A 331 -1.40 15.25 30.95
CA VAL A 331 -1.56 16.66 30.57
C VAL A 331 -2.89 16.87 29.85
N GLN A 332 -3.24 16.00 28.90
CA GLN A 332 -4.53 16.06 28.20
C GLN A 332 -5.73 15.85 29.15
N ALA A 333 -5.60 15.00 30.16
CA ALA A 333 -6.61 14.82 31.20
C ALA A 333 -6.79 16.11 32.03
N TRP A 334 -5.70 16.74 32.47
CA TRP A 334 -5.74 18.02 33.17
C TRP A 334 -6.39 19.11 32.31
N VAL A 335 -6.04 19.21 31.03
CA VAL A 335 -6.62 20.18 30.10
C VAL A 335 -8.11 19.94 29.89
N ARG A 336 -8.52 18.70 29.58
CA ARG A 336 -9.94 18.32 29.41
C ARG A 336 -10.76 18.63 30.66
N ARG A 337 -10.18 18.46 31.84
CA ARG A 337 -10.82 18.70 33.15
C ARG A 337 -10.55 20.10 33.71
N ARG A 338 -9.89 20.97 32.95
CA ARG A 338 -9.55 22.35 33.36
C ARG A 338 -8.82 22.42 34.70
N LEU A 339 -7.98 21.44 35.01
CA LEU A 339 -7.15 21.37 36.21
C LEU A 339 -5.90 22.24 36.02
N SER A 340 -6.03 23.55 36.26
CA SER A 340 -4.96 24.54 36.08
C SER A 340 -3.82 24.42 37.08
N GLU A 341 -4.13 24.09 38.34
CA GLU A 341 -3.15 23.98 39.43
C GLU A 341 -2.07 22.91 39.17
N PRO A 342 -2.40 21.64 38.87
CA PRO A 342 -1.37 20.62 38.61
C PRO A 342 -0.61 20.88 37.32
N LEU A 343 -1.26 21.45 36.30
CA LEU A 343 -0.62 21.83 35.05
C LEU A 343 0.42 22.95 35.26
N GLY A 344 0.04 24.01 35.99
CA GLY A 344 0.95 25.10 36.35
C GLY A 344 2.08 24.63 37.26
N ALA A 345 1.79 23.76 38.24
CA ALA A 345 2.81 23.14 39.09
C ALA A 345 3.83 22.36 38.26
N ALA A 346 3.37 21.53 37.32
CA ALA A 346 4.25 20.78 36.43
C ALA A 346 5.16 21.69 35.58
N LEU A 347 4.65 22.82 35.08
CA LEU A 347 5.46 23.82 34.37
C LEU A 347 6.53 24.48 35.27
N ARG A 348 6.25 24.67 36.56
CA ARG A 348 7.19 25.26 37.52
C ARG A 348 8.25 24.28 38.01
N GLU A 349 7.86 23.03 38.33
CA GLU A 349 8.69 22.04 39.03
C GLU A 349 9.99 21.67 38.31
N ARG A 350 10.01 21.62 36.97
CA ARG A 350 11.21 21.27 36.19
C ARG A 350 11.31 22.05 34.88
N PRO A 351 12.53 22.39 34.42
CA PRO A 351 12.78 22.92 33.09
C PRO A 351 12.21 22.03 31.97
N LEU A 352 11.79 22.66 30.87
CA LEU A 352 11.31 21.93 29.68
C LEU A 352 12.45 21.17 29.00
N ALA A 353 13.68 21.68 29.07
CA ALA A 353 14.86 21.02 28.50
C ALA A 353 15.18 19.66 29.15
N GLU A 354 14.76 19.45 30.40
CA GLU A 354 14.93 18.17 31.11
C GLU A 354 13.79 17.18 30.83
N ARG A 355 12.78 17.61 30.07
CA ARG A 355 11.60 16.81 29.75
C ARG A 355 11.68 16.28 28.34
N PRO A 356 11.04 15.14 28.07
CA PRO A 356 10.86 14.69 26.71
C PRO A 356 10.04 15.66 25.86
N ALA A 357 10.41 15.81 24.60
CA ALA A 357 9.85 16.82 23.72
C ALA A 357 8.32 16.77 23.59
N SER A 358 7.73 15.57 23.54
CA SER A 358 6.27 15.41 23.47
C SER A 358 5.55 15.87 24.75
N VAL A 359 6.16 15.70 25.92
CA VAL A 359 5.59 16.15 27.20
C VAL A 359 5.73 17.66 27.33
N ALA A 360 6.90 18.21 27.00
CA ALA A 360 7.13 19.65 26.99
C ALA A 360 6.17 20.37 26.03
N ALA A 361 5.97 19.82 24.83
CA ALA A 361 5.00 20.35 23.87
C ALA A 361 3.55 20.28 24.41
N ALA A 362 3.15 19.15 24.99
CA ALA A 362 1.81 19.00 25.57
C ALA A 362 1.56 19.98 26.73
N LEU A 363 2.58 20.22 27.58
CA LEU A 363 2.49 21.18 28.70
C LEU A 363 2.29 22.61 28.20
N LEU A 364 3.06 23.04 27.20
CA LEU A 364 2.93 24.37 26.60
C LEU A 364 1.57 24.57 25.92
N ASP A 365 1.14 23.58 25.13
CA ASP A 365 -0.17 23.59 24.47
C ASP A 365 -1.30 23.63 25.51
N GLY A 366 -1.26 22.75 26.51
CA GLY A 366 -2.25 22.71 27.57
C GLY A 366 -2.35 24.02 28.36
N ALA A 367 -1.21 24.64 28.66
CA ALA A 367 -1.18 25.89 29.41
C ALA A 367 -1.69 27.07 28.58
N THR A 368 -1.50 27.02 27.25
CA THR A 368 -2.15 27.93 26.31
C THR A 368 -3.67 27.76 26.35
N GLN A 369 -4.15 26.52 26.25
CA GLN A 369 -5.59 26.21 26.26
C GLN A 369 -6.28 26.59 27.57
N LEU A 370 -5.58 26.49 28.71
CA LEU A 370 -6.07 26.93 30.03
C LEU A 370 -5.72 28.39 30.37
N SER A 371 -5.11 29.14 29.44
CA SER A 371 -4.77 30.57 29.62
C SER A 371 -3.90 30.88 30.85
N LEU A 372 -2.89 30.04 31.12
CA LEU A 372 -1.94 30.24 32.22
C LEU A 372 -0.86 31.25 31.81
N SER A 373 -1.05 32.55 32.09
CA SER A 373 -0.13 33.61 31.64
C SER A 373 1.25 33.56 32.34
N ASP A 374 1.24 33.48 33.66
CA ASP A 374 2.42 33.74 34.48
C ASP A 374 3.44 32.60 34.44
N ASP A 375 2.95 31.37 34.24
CA ASP A 375 3.77 30.15 34.17
C ASP A 375 4.38 29.92 32.77
N VAL A 376 3.78 30.52 31.74
CA VAL A 376 4.05 30.16 30.34
C VAL A 376 5.09 31.09 29.69
N ALA A 377 5.12 32.38 30.02
CA ALA A 377 5.98 33.35 29.34
C ALA A 377 7.48 32.97 29.42
N ALA A 378 7.99 32.68 30.62
CA ALA A 378 9.39 32.27 30.81
C ALA A 378 9.69 30.90 30.17
N ARG A 379 8.73 29.98 30.21
CA ARG A 379 8.88 28.63 29.65
C ARG A 379 8.81 28.61 28.12
N ARG A 380 8.02 29.49 27.49
CA ARG A 380 8.04 29.69 26.04
C ARG A 380 9.38 30.19 25.56
N GLU A 381 9.97 31.16 26.27
CA GLU A 381 11.30 31.67 25.94
C GLU A 381 12.38 30.58 26.06
N GLU A 382 12.31 29.73 27.08
CA GLU A 382 13.15 28.53 27.18
C GLU A 382 12.91 27.58 25.99
N ALA A 383 11.65 27.30 25.68
CA ALA A 383 11.24 26.37 24.64
C ALA A 383 11.64 26.81 23.23
N LEU A 384 11.59 28.11 22.92
CA LEU A 384 12.04 28.68 21.65
C LEU A 384 13.54 28.47 21.40
N ARG A 385 14.33 28.27 22.46
CA ARG A 385 15.77 27.95 22.40
C ARG A 385 16.05 26.44 22.47
N ALA A 386 15.02 25.60 22.61
CA ALA A 386 15.18 24.16 22.74
C ALA A 386 15.73 23.56 21.44
N PRO A 387 16.61 22.54 21.50
CA PRO A 387 17.14 21.88 20.30
C PRO A 387 16.06 21.08 19.55
N ASP A 388 15.01 20.62 20.25
CA ASP A 388 13.93 19.84 19.65
C ASP A 388 12.87 20.74 18.97
N PRO A 389 12.57 20.54 17.68
CA PRO A 389 11.64 21.37 16.92
C PRO A 389 10.17 21.23 17.37
N TRP A 390 9.76 20.12 18.00
CA TRP A 390 8.40 19.95 18.53
C TRP A 390 8.15 20.87 19.73
N VAL A 391 9.18 21.06 20.56
CA VAL A 391 9.12 21.96 21.71
C VAL A 391 9.04 23.42 21.24
N ARG A 392 9.88 23.79 20.26
CA ARG A 392 9.81 25.13 19.63
C ARG A 392 8.46 25.36 18.96
N ALA A 393 7.94 24.38 18.23
CA ALA A 393 6.64 24.45 17.57
C ALA A 393 5.49 24.77 18.53
N ALA A 394 5.48 24.16 19.72
CA ALA A 394 4.46 24.41 20.73
C ALA A 394 4.61 25.77 21.44
N ALA A 395 5.77 26.43 21.31
CA ALA A 395 6.09 27.66 22.01
C ALA A 395 5.73 28.93 21.22
N TYR A 396 5.60 28.85 19.88
CA TYR A 396 5.38 30.04 19.05
C TYR A 396 4.09 30.77 19.37
N GLU A 397 4.22 32.09 19.48
CA GLU A 397 3.13 33.06 19.51
C GLU A 397 3.39 34.10 18.41
N ALA A 398 2.36 34.84 17.99
CA ALA A 398 2.44 35.73 16.84
C ALA A 398 3.69 36.65 16.77
N PRO A 399 4.12 37.35 17.84
CA PRO A 399 5.31 38.20 17.77
C PRO A 399 6.60 37.42 17.50
N ARG A 400 6.80 36.28 18.19
CA ARG A 400 7.98 35.42 18.04
C ARG A 400 7.94 34.57 16.76
N ALA A 401 6.74 34.27 16.28
CA ALA A 401 6.52 33.59 15.01
C ALA A 401 6.97 34.44 13.82
N ALA A 402 6.72 35.75 13.85
CA ALA A 402 7.18 36.68 12.82
C ALA A 402 8.72 36.75 12.75
N GLU A 403 9.39 36.78 13.90
CA GLU A 403 10.86 36.72 14.00
C GLU A 403 11.40 35.41 13.42
N ALA A 404 10.84 34.26 13.83
CA ALA A 404 11.29 32.93 13.41
C ALA A 404 11.13 32.67 11.91
N LEU A 405 10.11 33.24 11.29
CA LEU A 405 9.90 33.19 9.84
C LEU A 405 10.76 34.23 9.08
N GLY A 406 11.54 35.03 9.81
CA GLY A 406 12.67 35.81 9.31
C GLY A 406 12.36 37.27 8.94
N ALA A 407 11.45 37.96 9.66
CA ALA A 407 11.19 39.38 9.40
C ALA A 407 12.48 40.25 9.34
N ASP A 408 13.54 39.88 10.06
CA ASP A 408 14.91 40.37 9.93
C ASP A 408 15.90 39.18 9.81
N ALA A 409 16.75 39.19 8.79
CA ALA A 409 17.47 38.03 8.24
C ALA A 409 18.69 37.52 9.03
N THR A 410 18.74 37.69 10.36
CA THR A 410 19.93 37.32 11.15
C THR A 410 19.77 36.05 12.01
N CYS A 411 18.56 35.55 12.24
CA CYS A 411 18.30 34.28 12.94
C CYS A 411 16.93 33.70 12.53
N GLY A 412 16.90 32.68 11.66
CA GLY A 412 15.67 32.02 11.20
C GLY A 412 15.49 30.62 11.77
N GLU A 413 14.24 30.18 11.93
CA GLU A 413 13.96 28.76 12.21
C GLU A 413 14.12 27.94 10.93
N ASP A 414 14.98 26.93 10.96
CA ASP A 414 15.26 26.09 9.79
C ASP A 414 14.41 24.80 9.75
N ASN A 415 13.83 24.38 10.87
CA ASN A 415 13.07 23.14 10.90
C ASN A 415 11.65 23.32 10.32
N PRO A 416 11.24 22.53 9.31
CA PRO A 416 9.93 22.67 8.68
C PRO A 416 8.74 22.59 9.64
N LEU A 417 8.79 21.73 10.67
CA LEU A 417 7.70 21.60 11.65
C LEU A 417 7.51 22.89 12.46
N ALA A 418 8.62 23.41 12.99
CA ALA A 418 8.64 24.63 13.79
C ALA A 418 8.21 25.85 12.96
N ARG A 419 8.69 25.96 11.71
CA ARG A 419 8.25 27.00 10.76
C ARG A 419 6.75 26.95 10.48
N ARG A 420 6.20 25.75 10.22
CA ARG A 420 4.75 25.58 10.01
C ARG A 420 3.95 26.01 11.24
N ALA A 421 4.41 25.66 12.44
CA ALA A 421 3.75 26.03 13.68
C ALA A 421 3.83 27.55 13.94
N ALA A 422 4.99 28.17 13.70
CA ALA A 422 5.14 29.63 13.72
C ALA A 422 4.14 30.29 12.77
N LEU A 423 4.03 29.81 11.53
CA LEU A 423 3.07 30.36 10.58
C LEU A 423 1.63 30.24 11.11
N LEU A 424 1.24 29.07 11.61
CA LEU A 424 -0.10 28.87 12.17
C LEU A 424 -0.38 29.80 13.36
N ALA A 425 0.62 30.05 14.22
CA ALA A 425 0.51 31.00 15.33
C ALA A 425 0.40 32.46 14.86
N LEU A 426 1.01 32.80 13.72
CA LEU A 426 0.98 34.14 13.13
C LEU A 426 -0.32 34.43 12.35
N LEU A 427 -0.94 33.42 11.73
CA LEU A 427 -2.10 33.58 10.86
C LEU A 427 -3.24 34.42 11.47
N PRO A 428 -3.66 34.24 12.74
CA PRO A 428 -4.72 35.06 13.34
C PRO A 428 -4.39 36.56 13.38
N SER A 429 -3.13 36.91 13.59
CA SER A 429 -2.67 38.32 13.64
C SER A 429 -2.63 38.97 12.26
N LEU A 430 -2.46 38.18 11.20
CA LEU A 430 -2.49 38.67 9.81
C LEU A 430 -3.92 38.96 9.31
N ALA A 431 -4.96 38.54 10.04
CA ALA A 431 -6.34 38.73 9.61
C ALA A 431 -6.77 40.21 9.52
N ALA A 432 -6.07 41.13 10.20
CA ALA A 432 -6.46 42.53 10.33
C ALA A 432 -5.96 43.46 9.20
N ASP A 433 -4.89 43.12 8.48
CA ASP A 433 -4.24 44.01 7.50
C ASP A 433 -3.96 43.29 6.16
N ALA A 434 -4.63 43.74 5.09
CA ALA A 434 -4.48 43.19 3.75
C ALA A 434 -3.06 43.40 3.16
N ALA A 435 -2.44 44.55 3.41
CA ALA A 435 -1.09 44.83 2.92
C ALA A 435 -0.05 43.94 3.63
N GLN A 436 -0.24 43.69 4.91
CA GLN A 436 0.59 42.77 5.68
C GLN A 436 0.42 41.32 5.19
N ARG A 437 -0.81 40.89 4.90
CA ARG A 437 -1.08 39.56 4.31
C ARG A 437 -0.39 39.35 2.98
N THR A 438 -0.52 40.30 2.05
CA THR A 438 0.11 40.21 0.72
C THR A 438 1.62 40.14 0.83
N ARG A 439 2.24 40.96 1.68
CA ARG A 439 3.70 40.91 1.93
C ARG A 439 4.16 39.54 2.45
N TRP A 440 3.45 38.98 3.42
CA TRP A 440 3.75 37.66 3.97
C TRP A 440 3.52 36.54 2.95
N ALA A 441 2.44 36.62 2.18
CA ALA A 441 2.13 35.66 1.14
C ALA A 441 3.19 35.66 0.01
N SER A 442 3.61 36.83 -0.47
CA SER A 442 4.70 36.96 -1.45
C SER A 442 5.98 36.29 -0.97
N ARG A 443 6.32 36.44 0.31
CA ARG A 443 7.47 35.77 0.93
C ARG A 443 7.30 34.26 0.99
N LEU A 444 6.16 33.80 1.50
CA LEU A 444 5.86 32.38 1.68
C LEU A 444 5.75 31.62 0.36
N ALA A 445 5.40 32.30 -0.74
CA ALA A 445 5.28 31.70 -2.06
C ALA A 445 6.61 31.15 -2.62
N GLY A 446 7.75 31.64 -2.13
CA GLY A 446 9.09 31.17 -2.51
C GLY A 446 9.66 30.06 -1.61
N GLU A 447 8.94 29.62 -0.58
CA GLU A 447 9.42 28.62 0.37
C GLU A 447 9.52 27.23 -0.25
N ALA A 448 10.54 26.45 0.12
CA ALA A 448 10.65 25.05 -0.33
C ALA A 448 9.52 24.14 0.20
N ASP A 449 8.92 24.51 1.33
CA ASP A 449 7.84 23.74 1.96
C ASP A 449 6.47 24.03 1.33
N ALA A 450 5.87 23.00 0.71
CA ALA A 450 4.56 23.06 0.06
C ALA A 450 3.42 23.51 0.99
N PHE A 451 3.48 23.17 2.29
CA PHE A 451 2.47 23.63 3.24
C PHE A 451 2.53 25.16 3.38
N MET A 452 3.73 25.73 3.48
CA MET A 452 3.95 27.17 3.61
C MET A 452 3.44 27.90 2.36
N ARG A 453 3.78 27.40 1.16
CA ARG A 453 3.26 27.94 -0.11
C ARG A 453 1.74 27.82 -0.24
N SER A 454 1.13 26.74 0.26
CA SER A 454 -0.34 26.60 0.25
C SER A 454 -1.03 27.62 1.16
N ARG A 455 -0.40 27.97 2.29
CA ARG A 455 -0.89 29.03 3.19
C ARG A 455 -0.65 30.41 2.62
N ALA A 456 0.42 30.60 1.84
CA ALA A 456 0.64 31.80 1.04
C ALA A 456 -0.57 32.07 0.15
N ALA A 457 -1.00 31.09 -0.64
CA ALA A 457 -2.16 31.21 -1.52
C ALA A 457 -3.45 31.61 -0.78
N ARG A 458 -3.66 31.10 0.43
CA ARG A 458 -4.83 31.45 1.27
C ARG A 458 -4.75 32.87 1.87
N LEU A 459 -3.54 33.40 2.06
CA LEU A 459 -3.32 34.75 2.58
C LEU A 459 -3.38 35.82 1.47
N LEU A 460 -3.18 35.43 0.21
CA LEU A 460 -3.15 36.36 -0.91
C LEU A 460 -4.48 37.09 -1.07
N ASP A 461 -4.38 38.39 -1.24
CA ASP A 461 -5.41 39.20 -1.87
C ASP A 461 -5.02 39.44 -3.33
N ALA A 462 -5.62 38.67 -4.24
CA ALA A 462 -5.36 38.77 -5.67
C ALA A 462 -6.19 39.87 -6.38
N SER A 463 -6.90 40.70 -5.61
CA SER A 463 -7.53 41.93 -6.14
C SER A 463 -6.50 42.97 -6.61
N GLY A 464 -5.30 42.97 -6.03
CA GLY A 464 -4.14 43.77 -6.47
C GLY A 464 -3.22 43.00 -7.43
N ASP A 465 -2.46 43.72 -8.26
CA ASP A 465 -1.61 43.11 -9.31
C ASP A 465 -0.43 42.32 -8.75
N GLU A 466 0.15 42.76 -7.62
CA GLU A 466 1.21 42.03 -6.93
C GLU A 466 0.71 40.68 -6.39
N GLY A 467 -0.46 40.67 -5.75
CA GLY A 467 -1.08 39.44 -5.24
C GLY A 467 -1.52 38.50 -6.37
N LEU A 468 -2.03 39.06 -7.48
CA LEU A 468 -2.40 38.30 -8.67
C LEU A 468 -1.18 37.61 -9.31
N ALA A 469 -0.05 38.31 -9.45
CA ALA A 469 1.19 37.73 -9.97
C ALA A 469 1.68 36.53 -9.13
N VAL A 470 1.60 36.64 -7.80
CA VAL A 470 1.96 35.55 -6.89
C VAL A 470 0.97 34.38 -6.98
N ALA A 471 -0.33 34.66 -7.08
CA ALA A 471 -1.36 33.62 -7.25
C ALA A 471 -1.17 32.84 -8.56
N LEU A 472 -0.85 33.54 -9.65
CA LEU A 472 -0.53 32.92 -10.95
C LEU A 472 0.71 32.03 -10.88
N ARG A 473 1.77 32.47 -10.19
CA ARG A 473 2.96 31.62 -9.94
C ARG A 473 2.56 30.35 -9.18
N LEU A 474 1.80 30.46 -8.08
CA LEU A 474 1.37 29.32 -7.26
C LEU A 474 0.37 28.40 -7.97
N ALA A 475 -0.38 28.90 -8.95
CA ALA A 475 -1.26 28.08 -9.78
C ALA A 475 -0.47 27.07 -10.66
N HIS A 476 0.82 27.31 -10.88
CA HIS A 476 1.71 26.39 -11.58
C HIS A 476 2.69 25.64 -10.65
N ASP A 477 2.42 25.60 -9.35
CA ASP A 477 3.25 24.88 -8.39
C ASP A 477 3.29 23.37 -8.68
N GLU A 478 4.39 22.68 -8.33
CA GLU A 478 4.51 21.23 -8.49
C GLU A 478 3.52 20.46 -7.60
N GLU A 479 3.11 21.03 -6.47
CA GLU A 479 2.29 20.38 -5.45
C GLU A 479 0.78 20.63 -5.64
N PRO A 480 -0.05 19.57 -5.80
CA PRO A 480 -1.48 19.71 -6.09
C PRO A 480 -2.26 20.57 -5.09
N MET A 481 -1.91 20.50 -3.81
CA MET A 481 -2.57 21.27 -2.75
C MET A 481 -2.33 22.78 -2.92
N VAL A 482 -1.14 23.20 -3.34
CA VAL A 482 -0.80 24.62 -3.55
C VAL A 482 -1.60 25.17 -4.73
N ARG A 483 -1.63 24.42 -5.84
CA ARG A 483 -2.40 24.78 -7.03
C ARG A 483 -3.88 24.94 -6.73
N ALA A 484 -4.47 24.05 -5.94
CA ALA A 484 -5.89 24.12 -5.57
C ALA A 484 -6.24 25.40 -4.78
N TRP A 485 -5.41 25.79 -3.82
CA TRP A 485 -5.61 27.03 -3.07
C TRP A 485 -5.35 28.28 -3.93
N ALA A 486 -4.35 28.24 -4.81
CA ALA A 486 -4.08 29.32 -5.75
C ALA A 486 -5.22 29.50 -6.75
N ALA A 487 -5.79 28.41 -7.27
CA ALA A 487 -6.97 28.44 -8.14
C ALA A 487 -8.17 29.08 -7.42
N SER A 488 -8.43 28.71 -6.16
CA SER A 488 -9.50 29.36 -5.38
C SER A 488 -9.27 30.86 -5.19
N ALA A 489 -8.02 31.29 -4.98
CA ALA A 489 -7.70 32.72 -4.90
C ALA A 489 -7.90 33.46 -6.23
N LEU A 490 -7.61 32.80 -7.36
CA LEU A 490 -7.86 33.33 -8.71
C LEU A 490 -9.35 33.38 -9.04
N GLU A 491 -10.12 32.35 -8.69
CA GLU A 491 -11.59 32.31 -8.87
C GLU A 491 -12.27 33.44 -8.11
N CYS A 492 -11.81 33.79 -6.91
CA CYS A 492 -12.32 34.94 -6.17
C CYS A 492 -12.04 36.30 -6.84
N CYS A 493 -11.13 36.36 -7.83
CA CYS A 493 -10.85 37.58 -8.59
C CYS A 493 -11.79 37.78 -9.80
N ASP A 494 -12.48 36.72 -10.23
CA ASP A 494 -13.39 36.78 -11.38
C ASP A 494 -14.68 37.55 -11.04
N GLY A 495 -15.02 37.77 -9.75
CA GLY A 495 -16.19 38.57 -9.34
C GLY A 495 -17.54 37.97 -9.80
N ASP A 496 -18.62 38.75 -9.73
CA ASP A 496 -19.93 38.38 -10.32
C ASP A 496 -20.00 38.65 -11.84
N ASP A 497 -19.00 39.34 -12.40
CA ASP A 497 -18.85 39.67 -13.82
C ASP A 497 -17.70 38.83 -14.41
N ASP A 498 -18.04 37.74 -15.13
CA ASP A 498 -17.14 36.71 -15.71
C ASP A 498 -15.94 37.22 -16.57
N ASP A 499 -15.75 38.53 -16.75
CA ASP A 499 -14.73 39.17 -17.62
C ASP A 499 -13.76 40.14 -16.89
N ALA A 500 -13.83 40.29 -15.57
CA ALA A 500 -13.00 41.27 -14.84
C ALA A 500 -11.48 40.94 -14.79
N LEU A 501 -11.11 39.66 -14.88
CA LEU A 501 -9.73 39.20 -14.78
C LEU A 501 -8.95 39.33 -16.10
N ALA A 502 -9.61 39.13 -17.23
CA ALA A 502 -9.00 39.14 -18.56
C ALA A 502 -8.19 40.43 -18.89
N PRO A 503 -8.71 41.66 -18.68
CA PRO A 503 -7.96 42.88 -18.96
C PRO A 503 -6.75 43.06 -18.04
N ARG A 504 -6.81 42.55 -16.81
CA ARG A 504 -5.69 42.58 -15.85
C ARG A 504 -4.58 41.61 -16.27
N LEU A 505 -4.95 40.42 -16.74
CA LEU A 505 -4.01 39.46 -17.33
C LEU A 505 -3.34 40.02 -18.59
N ASP A 506 -4.07 40.75 -19.43
CA ASP A 506 -3.51 41.39 -20.62
C ASP A 506 -2.44 42.44 -20.26
N VAL A 507 -2.68 43.24 -19.21
CA VAL A 507 -1.68 44.20 -18.69
C VAL A 507 -0.45 43.47 -18.13
N LEU A 508 -0.65 42.40 -17.35
CA LEU A 508 0.45 41.64 -16.75
C LEU A 508 1.28 40.87 -17.79
N LEU A 509 0.65 40.29 -18.81
CA LEU A 509 1.32 39.55 -19.88
C LEU A 509 2.12 40.48 -20.81
N GLY A 510 1.67 41.73 -20.98
CA GLY A 510 2.35 42.76 -21.76
C GLY A 510 3.51 43.46 -21.04
N GLY A 511 3.71 43.19 -19.74
CA GLY A 511 4.84 43.71 -18.97
C GLY A 511 5.89 42.64 -18.62
N ASP A 512 7.02 43.09 -18.08
CA ASP A 512 8.11 42.23 -17.61
C ASP A 512 7.93 41.78 -16.13
N SER A 513 6.74 41.97 -15.56
CA SER A 513 6.47 41.75 -14.13
C SER A 513 6.26 40.29 -13.75
N LEU A 514 5.96 39.42 -14.72
CA LEU A 514 5.70 38.00 -14.50
C LEU A 514 6.91 37.14 -14.87
N ASP A 515 7.23 36.16 -14.03
CA ASP A 515 8.19 35.12 -14.38
C ASP A 515 7.56 34.05 -15.30
N THR A 516 8.38 33.14 -15.82
CA THR A 516 7.94 32.08 -16.74
C THR A 516 6.77 31.25 -16.17
N HIS A 517 6.78 30.90 -14.88
CA HIS A 517 5.71 30.08 -14.28
C HIS A 517 4.40 30.85 -14.14
N ALA A 518 4.46 32.12 -13.75
CA ALA A 518 3.29 32.98 -13.69
C ALA A 518 2.73 33.29 -15.09
N ARG A 519 3.60 33.46 -16.10
CA ARG A 519 3.19 33.62 -17.51
C ARG A 519 2.49 32.37 -18.06
N LEU A 520 2.98 31.16 -17.75
CA LEU A 520 2.32 29.90 -18.12
C LEU A 520 0.89 29.81 -17.58
N SER A 521 0.71 30.12 -16.29
CA SER A 521 -0.61 30.20 -15.67
C SER A 521 -1.46 31.30 -16.29
N ALA A 522 -0.91 32.50 -16.48
CA ALA A 522 -1.63 33.64 -17.04
C ALA A 522 -2.17 33.33 -18.43
N TYR A 523 -1.38 32.71 -19.31
CA TYR A 523 -1.86 32.25 -20.62
C TYR A 523 -2.95 31.17 -20.51
N SER A 524 -2.82 30.22 -19.58
CA SER A 524 -3.85 29.19 -19.36
C SER A 524 -5.17 29.78 -18.87
N GLN A 525 -5.09 30.82 -18.04
CA GLN A 525 -6.26 31.53 -17.52
C GLN A 525 -6.85 32.50 -18.54
N ARG A 526 -6.01 33.06 -19.42
CA ARG A 526 -6.42 34.07 -20.40
C ARG A 526 -6.96 33.50 -21.71
N LEU A 527 -6.46 32.34 -22.13
CA LEU A 527 -6.78 31.69 -23.40
C LEU A 527 -7.66 30.47 -23.12
N ARG A 528 -8.94 30.70 -22.77
CA ARG A 528 -9.86 29.65 -22.32
C ARG A 528 -10.79 29.13 -23.42
N GLY A 529 -10.90 29.81 -24.56
CA GLY A 529 -11.90 29.46 -25.57
C GLY A 529 -11.62 29.94 -27.01
N PRO A 530 -12.46 29.53 -27.97
CA PRO A 530 -12.25 29.75 -29.40
C PRO A 530 -12.22 31.24 -29.83
N GLY A 531 -12.69 32.16 -28.97
CA GLY A 531 -12.60 33.60 -29.21
C GLY A 531 -11.18 34.19 -29.07
N ASP A 532 -10.21 33.41 -28.57
CA ASP A 532 -8.84 33.89 -28.29
C ASP A 532 -7.79 33.49 -29.33
N VAL A 533 -8.20 32.89 -30.45
CA VAL A 533 -7.29 32.37 -31.49
C VAL A 533 -6.32 33.42 -32.03
N GLU A 534 -6.77 34.65 -32.26
CA GLU A 534 -5.90 35.74 -32.73
C GLU A 534 -4.87 36.17 -31.68
N ARG A 535 -5.24 36.15 -30.39
CA ARG A 535 -4.33 36.46 -29.28
C ARG A 535 -3.29 35.37 -29.09
N LEU A 536 -3.71 34.11 -29.17
CA LEU A 536 -2.81 32.96 -29.14
C LEU A 536 -1.81 33.03 -30.31
N ARG A 537 -2.25 33.43 -31.50
CA ARG A 537 -1.36 33.60 -32.67
C ARG A 537 -0.33 34.70 -32.45
N ALA A 538 -0.75 35.85 -31.91
CA ALA A 538 0.16 36.94 -31.58
C ALA A 538 1.20 36.51 -30.52
N ALA A 539 0.74 35.85 -29.45
CA ALA A 539 1.62 35.32 -28.41
C ALA A 539 2.65 34.31 -28.95
N LEU A 540 2.24 33.37 -29.81
CA LEU A 540 3.15 32.40 -30.44
C LEU A 540 4.20 33.04 -31.37
N ALA A 541 3.86 34.17 -32.01
CA ALA A 541 4.76 34.89 -32.91
C ALA A 541 5.81 35.71 -32.15
N GLU A 542 5.43 36.29 -31.01
CA GLU A 542 6.29 37.17 -30.21
C GLU A 542 7.12 36.41 -29.17
N GLU A 543 6.61 35.30 -28.63
CA GLU A 543 7.23 34.61 -27.50
C GLU A 543 8.55 33.94 -27.91
N THR A 544 9.62 34.16 -27.16
CA THR A 544 10.95 33.61 -27.48
C THR A 544 11.36 32.49 -26.53
N ASP A 545 10.75 32.39 -25.35
CA ASP A 545 11.01 31.32 -24.37
C ASP A 545 10.47 29.97 -24.90
N PRO A 546 11.34 28.94 -25.03
CA PRO A 546 10.93 27.61 -25.50
C PRO A 546 9.81 26.95 -24.67
N ARG A 547 9.80 27.15 -23.35
CA ARG A 547 8.80 26.54 -22.45
C ARG A 547 7.44 27.21 -22.59
N LEU A 548 7.41 28.55 -22.68
CA LEU A 548 6.17 29.28 -22.92
C LEU A 548 5.62 28.98 -24.31
N ARG A 549 6.48 28.86 -25.31
CA ARG A 549 6.08 28.46 -26.67
C ARG A 549 5.47 27.06 -26.70
N GLU A 550 6.10 26.06 -26.08
CA GLU A 550 5.56 24.69 -25.99
C GLU A 550 4.20 24.64 -25.28
N HIS A 551 4.03 25.45 -24.23
CA HIS A 551 2.76 25.57 -23.52
C HIS A 551 1.68 26.26 -24.34
N LEU A 552 2.00 27.34 -25.06
CA LEU A 552 1.09 27.99 -26.00
C LEU A 552 0.68 27.05 -27.15
N GLU A 553 1.62 26.24 -27.66
CA GLU A 553 1.31 25.16 -28.62
C GLU A 553 0.35 24.14 -28.00
N THR A 554 0.51 23.81 -26.72
CA THR A 554 -0.41 22.91 -25.98
C THR A 554 -1.80 23.51 -25.81
N ILE A 555 -1.88 24.80 -25.48
CA ILE A 555 -3.15 25.54 -25.42
C ILE A 555 -3.81 25.58 -26.82
N ALA A 556 -3.02 25.75 -27.89
CA ALA A 556 -3.52 25.73 -29.26
C ALA A 556 -4.24 24.42 -29.60
N LEU A 557 -3.72 23.28 -29.14
CA LEU A 557 -4.35 21.97 -29.29
C LEU A 557 -5.67 21.84 -28.52
N ALA A 558 -5.88 22.64 -27.47
CA ALA A 558 -7.08 22.59 -26.64
C ALA A 558 -8.20 23.54 -27.10
N ILE A 559 -7.87 24.62 -27.81
CA ILE A 559 -8.83 25.68 -28.18
C ILE A 559 -9.55 25.41 -29.50
N ASP A 560 -8.89 24.87 -30.53
CA ASP A 560 -9.49 24.55 -31.84
C ASP A 560 -8.57 23.67 -32.70
N ASP A 561 -9.03 22.48 -33.09
CA ASP A 561 -8.33 21.52 -33.98
C ASP A 561 -7.89 22.18 -35.31
N ALA A 562 -8.69 23.10 -35.85
CA ALA A 562 -8.40 23.73 -37.14
C ALA A 562 -7.32 24.83 -37.04
N ALA A 563 -7.14 25.43 -35.86
CA ALA A 563 -6.11 26.44 -35.60
C ALA A 563 -4.76 25.78 -35.26
N ALA A 564 -4.78 24.66 -34.54
CA ALA A 564 -3.62 23.83 -34.26
C ALA A 564 -2.91 23.35 -35.54
N ASP A 565 -3.67 22.88 -36.54
CA ASP A 565 -3.12 22.44 -37.83
C ASP A 565 -2.37 23.57 -38.56
N ARG A 566 -2.86 24.81 -38.46
CA ARG A 566 -2.22 25.97 -39.11
C ARG A 566 -1.00 26.48 -38.35
N ALA A 567 -1.05 26.50 -37.03
CA ALA A 567 0.09 26.88 -36.18
C ALA A 567 1.23 25.85 -36.28
N LEU A 568 0.88 24.55 -36.25
CA LEU A 568 1.82 23.45 -36.43
C LEU A 568 2.44 23.45 -37.84
N ALA A 569 1.66 23.77 -38.88
CA ALA A 569 2.17 23.93 -40.23
C ALA A 569 3.17 25.09 -40.38
N LEU A 570 2.97 26.21 -39.67
CA LEU A 570 3.91 27.34 -39.68
C LEU A 570 5.18 27.05 -38.87
N ALA A 571 5.04 26.46 -37.67
CA ALA A 571 6.17 26.04 -36.84
C ALA A 571 7.01 24.96 -37.54
N THR A 572 6.37 24.07 -38.31
CA THR A 572 7.04 23.07 -39.14
C THR A 572 7.82 23.72 -40.28
N ARG A 573 7.28 24.76 -40.94
CA ARG A 573 7.99 25.50 -42.02
C ARG A 573 9.21 26.26 -41.52
N GLU A 574 9.13 26.87 -40.33
CA GLU A 574 10.27 27.54 -39.69
C GLU A 574 11.34 26.52 -39.27
N ARG A 575 10.95 25.39 -38.65
CA ARG A 575 11.85 24.28 -38.32
C ARG A 575 12.50 23.69 -39.56
N GLU A 576 11.78 23.54 -40.67
CA GLU A 576 12.32 23.08 -41.95
C GLU A 576 13.35 24.05 -42.53
N ARG A 577 13.16 25.36 -42.40
CA ARG A 577 14.12 26.38 -42.87
C ARG A 577 15.45 26.27 -42.11
N THR A 578 15.39 26.23 -40.77
CA THR A 578 16.57 26.05 -39.91
C THR A 578 17.21 24.66 -40.09
N ALA A 579 16.40 23.64 -40.40
CA ALA A 579 16.87 22.29 -40.66
C ALA A 579 17.51 22.13 -42.05
N ARG A 580 17.10 22.92 -43.06
CA ARG A 580 17.72 22.97 -44.40
C ARG A 580 19.12 23.60 -44.37
N GLU A 581 19.31 24.64 -43.54
CA GLU A 581 20.64 25.24 -43.30
C GLU A 581 21.59 24.29 -42.57
N ARG A 582 21.05 23.43 -41.67
CA ARG A 582 21.82 22.37 -40.98
C ARG A 582 22.02 21.09 -41.81
N ALA A 583 21.25 20.88 -42.88
CA ALA A 583 21.24 19.66 -43.70
C ALA A 583 22.29 19.63 -44.84
N ALA A 584 23.29 20.52 -44.84
CA ALA A 584 24.46 20.45 -45.74
C ALA A 584 25.41 19.27 -45.43
N ARG A 585 25.00 18.29 -44.61
CA ARG A 585 25.61 16.96 -44.47
C ARG A 585 24.57 15.90 -44.83
N PRO A 586 24.95 14.82 -45.53
CA PRO A 586 23.98 13.91 -46.12
C PRO A 586 23.17 13.20 -45.02
N ARG A 587 21.84 13.29 -45.13
CA ARG A 587 20.90 12.65 -44.21
C ARG A 587 20.66 11.18 -44.56
N PRO A 588 20.45 10.31 -43.56
CA PRO A 588 19.85 8.99 -43.78
C PRO A 588 18.38 9.13 -44.23
N ARG A 589 17.95 8.18 -45.05
CA ARG A 589 16.60 8.09 -45.65
C ARG A 589 15.47 8.11 -44.62
N GLU A 590 14.34 8.69 -45.03
CA GLU A 590 13.03 8.62 -44.36
C GLU A 590 12.69 7.19 -43.92
N ARG A 591 12.36 7.03 -42.62
CA ARG A 591 11.74 5.81 -42.12
C ARG A 591 10.28 5.79 -42.58
N THR A 592 10.04 5.13 -43.70
CA THR A 592 8.80 4.37 -43.87
C THR A 592 8.76 3.35 -42.73
N GLN A 593 7.88 3.53 -41.74
CA GLN A 593 7.68 2.50 -40.71
C GLN A 593 7.18 1.23 -41.43
N PRO A 594 7.85 0.07 -41.28
CA PRO A 594 7.25 -1.17 -41.73
C PRO A 594 5.96 -1.40 -40.95
N ALA A 595 4.91 -1.85 -41.62
CA ALA A 595 3.69 -2.30 -40.98
C ALA A 595 4.06 -3.34 -39.91
N LEU A 596 3.80 -3.02 -38.63
CA LEU A 596 3.94 -3.95 -37.53
C LEU A 596 3.16 -5.23 -37.87
N ALA A 597 3.79 -6.40 -37.73
CA ALA A 597 3.14 -7.68 -38.00
C ALA A 597 2.04 -7.93 -36.97
N ALA A 598 0.83 -7.45 -37.28
CA ALA A 598 -0.35 -7.64 -36.47
C ALA A 598 -0.62 -9.15 -36.32
N ARG A 599 -0.98 -9.57 -35.10
CA ARG A 599 -1.23 -10.98 -34.78
C ARG A 599 -2.69 -11.17 -34.38
N ALA A 600 -3.31 -12.26 -34.82
CA ALA A 600 -4.69 -12.55 -34.42
C ALA A 600 -4.78 -12.78 -32.90
N LEU A 601 -5.68 -12.06 -32.22
CA LEU A 601 -5.90 -12.22 -30.77
C LEU A 601 -6.46 -13.61 -30.43
N TRP A 602 -7.23 -14.21 -31.34
CA TRP A 602 -7.60 -15.63 -31.37
C TRP A 602 -7.87 -16.05 -32.83
N ARG A 603 -8.00 -17.35 -33.12
CA ARG A 603 -8.29 -17.84 -34.47
C ARG A 603 -9.59 -17.23 -35.03
N GLY A 604 -9.49 -16.50 -36.14
CA GLY A 604 -10.63 -15.80 -36.75
C GLY A 604 -11.08 -14.54 -35.99
N GLY A 605 -10.30 -14.10 -35.00
CA GLY A 605 -10.49 -12.85 -34.27
C GLY A 605 -9.82 -11.65 -34.95
N PRO A 606 -9.88 -10.47 -34.31
CA PRO A 606 -9.19 -9.28 -34.80
C PRO A 606 -7.68 -9.43 -34.71
N GLU A 607 -6.97 -8.79 -35.63
CA GLU A 607 -5.54 -8.57 -35.51
C GLU A 607 -5.26 -7.47 -34.48
N ILE A 608 -4.18 -7.66 -33.72
CA ILE A 608 -3.76 -6.76 -32.65
C ILE A 608 -2.26 -6.47 -32.73
N THR A 609 -1.88 -5.36 -32.12
CA THR A 609 -0.48 -5.10 -31.76
C THR A 609 -0.06 -6.10 -30.68
N PRO A 610 1.05 -6.85 -30.83
CA PRO A 610 1.38 -7.96 -29.94
C PRO A 610 1.92 -7.54 -28.56
N LEU A 611 1.70 -6.29 -28.15
CA LEU A 611 1.96 -5.76 -26.81
C LEU A 611 0.64 -5.44 -26.13
N VAL A 612 0.28 -6.19 -25.09
CA VAL A 612 -0.91 -5.95 -24.27
C VAL A 612 -0.52 -5.14 -23.04
N LEU A 613 -1.22 -4.05 -22.73
CA LEU A 613 -0.96 -3.26 -21.53
C LEU A 613 -1.88 -3.67 -20.37
N SER A 614 -1.31 -3.99 -19.22
CA SER A 614 -2.04 -4.32 -18.00
C SER A 614 -2.24 -3.09 -17.11
N GLY A 615 -3.44 -2.97 -16.53
CA GLY A 615 -3.76 -1.95 -15.53
C GLY A 615 -3.25 -2.25 -14.11
N ALA A 616 -2.48 -3.33 -13.90
CA ALA A 616 -2.08 -3.81 -12.57
C ALA A 616 -1.37 -2.77 -11.67
N ASN A 617 -0.65 -1.80 -12.25
CA ASN A 617 0.03 -0.74 -11.51
C ASN A 617 -0.61 0.65 -11.69
N ASP A 618 -1.84 0.70 -12.22
CA ASP A 618 -2.68 1.90 -12.27
C ASP A 618 -1.99 3.15 -12.83
N LEU A 619 -1.39 3.03 -14.02
CA LEU A 619 -0.79 4.17 -14.72
C LEU A 619 -1.80 5.30 -14.92
N HIS A 620 -1.34 6.55 -14.78
CA HIS A 620 -2.17 7.73 -15.06
C HIS A 620 -2.71 7.74 -16.50
N GLU A 621 -3.90 8.29 -16.69
CA GLU A 621 -4.62 8.29 -17.98
C GLU A 621 -3.78 8.83 -19.15
N GLY A 622 -3.01 9.89 -18.93
CA GLY A 622 -2.09 10.43 -19.96
C GLY A 622 -1.07 9.41 -20.46
N SER A 623 -0.60 8.48 -19.61
CA SER A 623 0.28 7.38 -20.04
C SER A 623 -0.48 6.33 -20.87
N LEU A 624 -1.72 6.03 -20.50
CA LEU A 624 -2.57 5.10 -21.26
C LEU A 624 -2.88 5.65 -22.66
N ARG A 625 -3.11 6.97 -22.76
CA ARG A 625 -3.26 7.67 -24.04
C ARG A 625 -2.00 7.55 -24.90
N VAL A 626 -0.83 7.86 -24.35
CA VAL A 626 0.46 7.70 -25.07
C VAL A 626 0.66 6.28 -25.57
N ALA A 627 0.31 5.26 -24.77
CA ALA A 627 0.37 3.88 -25.20
C ALA A 627 -0.56 3.60 -26.40
N SER A 628 -1.81 4.09 -26.33
CA SER A 628 -2.79 3.92 -27.41
C SER A 628 -2.37 4.64 -28.70
N GLU A 629 -1.85 5.85 -28.60
CA GLU A 629 -1.33 6.64 -29.73
C GLU A 629 -0.09 5.97 -30.37
N ALA A 630 0.72 5.29 -29.56
CA ALA A 630 1.84 4.48 -30.04
C ALA A 630 1.40 3.13 -30.66
N GLY A 631 0.09 2.84 -30.72
CA GLY A 631 -0.47 1.65 -31.38
C GLY A 631 -0.83 0.49 -30.46
N VAL A 632 -0.76 0.64 -29.12
CA VAL A 632 -1.27 -0.38 -28.19
C VAL A 632 -2.80 -0.37 -28.20
N ASP A 633 -3.41 -1.47 -28.65
CA ASP A 633 -4.85 -1.54 -28.89
C ASP A 633 -5.59 -2.53 -27.98
N THR A 634 -4.87 -3.26 -27.12
CA THR A 634 -5.41 -4.34 -26.29
C THR A 634 -4.93 -4.22 -24.84
N PHE A 635 -5.87 -4.29 -23.90
CA PHE A 635 -5.62 -4.04 -22.49
C PHE A 635 -6.08 -5.19 -21.60
N PHE A 636 -5.25 -5.57 -20.64
CA PHE A 636 -5.61 -6.51 -19.59
C PHE A 636 -6.21 -5.76 -18.40
N TRP A 637 -7.46 -6.08 -18.07
CA TRP A 637 -8.29 -5.32 -17.15
C TRP A 637 -8.84 -6.16 -15.99
N GLU A 638 -8.88 -5.55 -14.81
CA GLU A 638 -9.58 -6.04 -13.62
C GLU A 638 -10.40 -4.91 -12.98
N PRO A 639 -11.50 -5.23 -12.25
CA PRO A 639 -12.42 -4.23 -11.70
C PRO A 639 -11.83 -3.21 -10.73
N THR A 640 -10.60 -3.43 -10.24
CA THR A 640 -9.92 -2.55 -9.28
C THR A 640 -8.99 -1.53 -9.95
N TYR A 641 -8.78 -1.59 -11.27
CA TYR A 641 -7.88 -0.68 -11.99
C TYR A 641 -8.56 0.66 -12.22
N ARG A 642 -8.25 1.66 -11.39
CA ARG A 642 -9.03 2.89 -11.24
C ARG A 642 -8.84 3.86 -12.40
N ALA A 643 -7.61 3.98 -12.92
CA ALA A 643 -7.32 4.83 -14.07
C ALA A 643 -7.69 4.14 -15.39
N LEU A 644 -7.44 2.82 -15.51
CA LEU A 644 -7.73 2.08 -16.73
C LEU A 644 -9.23 1.92 -17.01
N THR A 645 -10.05 1.76 -15.96
CA THR A 645 -11.51 1.60 -16.11
C THR A 645 -12.20 2.75 -16.85
N PRO A 646 -12.12 4.02 -16.40
CA PRO A 646 -12.74 5.14 -17.09
C PRO A 646 -12.11 5.41 -18.46
N PHE A 647 -10.80 5.15 -18.64
CA PHE A 647 -10.13 5.23 -19.94
C PHE A 647 -10.75 4.27 -20.96
N LEU A 648 -10.88 2.98 -20.62
CA LEU A 648 -11.47 1.97 -21.51
C LEU A 648 -12.98 2.16 -21.75
N ALA A 649 -13.69 2.74 -20.79
CA ALA A 649 -15.11 3.06 -20.94
C ALA A 649 -15.37 4.18 -21.96
N ARG A 650 -14.44 5.15 -22.07
CA ARG A 650 -14.48 6.22 -23.08
C ARG A 650 -13.92 5.82 -24.45
N ARG A 651 -13.29 4.64 -24.54
CA ARG A 651 -12.54 4.16 -25.71
C ARG A 651 -13.05 2.77 -26.13
N PRO A 652 -14.30 2.66 -26.63
CA PRO A 652 -14.92 1.39 -26.98
C PRO A 652 -14.21 0.65 -28.13
N GLU A 653 -13.41 1.35 -28.94
CA GLU A 653 -12.59 0.79 -30.00
C GLU A 653 -11.37 0.01 -29.51
N LEU A 654 -10.91 0.24 -28.27
CA LEU A 654 -9.83 -0.53 -27.66
C LEU A 654 -10.34 -1.88 -27.15
N ARG A 655 -9.50 -2.92 -27.19
CA ARG A 655 -9.87 -4.29 -26.83
C ARG A 655 -9.55 -4.61 -25.38
N VAL A 656 -10.36 -5.45 -24.76
CA VAL A 656 -10.27 -5.80 -23.35
C VAL A 656 -10.18 -7.30 -23.12
N ILE A 657 -9.12 -7.70 -22.43
CA ILE A 657 -9.00 -9.01 -21.79
C ILE A 657 -9.43 -8.85 -20.34
N ALA A 658 -10.52 -9.51 -19.95
CA ALA A 658 -11.00 -9.58 -18.57
C ALA A 658 -11.16 -11.04 -18.14
N GLY A 659 -11.63 -11.28 -16.92
CA GLY A 659 -11.81 -12.64 -16.45
C GLY A 659 -12.46 -12.77 -15.09
N SER A 660 -12.47 -14.00 -14.58
CA SER A 660 -13.09 -14.36 -13.31
C SER A 660 -12.15 -15.18 -12.44
N TYR A 661 -12.17 -14.90 -11.14
CA TYR A 661 -11.56 -15.72 -10.08
C TYR A 661 -12.55 -16.73 -9.48
N ASN A 662 -13.79 -16.81 -9.98
CA ASN A 662 -14.82 -17.74 -9.51
C ASN A 662 -14.91 -18.97 -10.42
N ALA A 663 -15.20 -20.15 -9.87
CA ALA A 663 -15.38 -21.40 -10.63
C ALA A 663 -16.83 -21.81 -10.84
N ASP A 664 -17.75 -21.30 -10.02
CA ASP A 664 -19.16 -21.61 -10.18
C ASP A 664 -19.78 -20.78 -11.33
N PRO A 665 -20.77 -21.33 -12.05
CA PRO A 665 -21.42 -20.62 -13.15
C PRO A 665 -22.02 -19.27 -12.80
N ARG A 666 -22.56 -19.10 -11.58
CA ARG A 666 -23.17 -17.83 -11.16
C ARG A 666 -22.10 -16.77 -10.92
N GLY A 667 -21.00 -17.12 -10.28
CA GLY A 667 -19.85 -16.26 -10.05
C GLY A 667 -19.19 -15.79 -11.34
N VAL A 668 -18.95 -16.71 -12.27
CA VAL A 668 -18.38 -16.40 -13.59
C VAL A 668 -19.30 -15.47 -14.39
N ALA A 669 -20.61 -15.75 -14.44
CA ALA A 669 -21.57 -14.90 -15.12
C ALA A 669 -21.67 -13.50 -14.48
N ARG A 670 -21.60 -13.41 -13.14
CA ARG A 670 -21.63 -12.15 -12.40
C ARG A 670 -20.40 -11.29 -12.69
N ASP A 671 -19.22 -11.89 -12.76
CA ASP A 671 -17.98 -11.16 -13.07
C ASP A 671 -17.99 -10.63 -14.50
N LEU A 672 -18.47 -11.43 -15.46
CA LEU A 672 -18.65 -10.99 -16.85
C LEU A 672 -19.61 -9.80 -16.94
N GLU A 673 -20.77 -9.91 -16.29
CA GLU A 673 -21.78 -8.84 -16.30
C GLU A 673 -21.27 -7.57 -15.60
N ARG A 674 -20.50 -7.72 -14.52
CA ARG A 674 -19.82 -6.60 -13.89
C ARG A 674 -18.83 -5.93 -14.84
N ALA A 675 -18.00 -6.71 -15.55
CA ALA A 675 -17.04 -6.17 -16.51
C ALA A 675 -17.74 -5.36 -17.61
N ARG A 676 -18.79 -5.93 -18.21
CA ARG A 676 -19.62 -5.25 -19.22
C ARG A 676 -20.21 -3.94 -18.72
N ARG A 677 -20.84 -3.95 -17.54
CA ARG A 677 -21.48 -2.78 -16.95
C ARG A 677 -20.49 -1.68 -16.61
N VAL A 678 -19.39 -2.04 -15.95
CA VAL A 678 -18.38 -1.07 -15.49
C VAL A 678 -17.64 -0.44 -16.67
N LEU A 679 -17.40 -1.19 -17.73
CA LEU A 679 -16.75 -0.70 -18.95
C LEU A 679 -17.72 -0.09 -19.97
N GLY A 680 -19.04 -0.20 -19.75
CA GLY A 680 -20.05 0.26 -20.71
C GLY A 680 -20.03 -0.50 -22.04
N ARG A 681 -19.82 -1.83 -22.02
CA ARG A 681 -19.62 -2.65 -23.23
C ARG A 681 -20.64 -3.78 -23.39
N ASP A 682 -21.15 -3.92 -24.61
CA ASP A 682 -22.04 -5.01 -25.00
C ASP A 682 -21.32 -6.35 -25.24
N ARG A 683 -19.99 -6.36 -25.28
CA ARG A 683 -19.17 -7.55 -25.44
C ARG A 683 -17.79 -7.31 -24.85
N ILE A 684 -17.24 -8.33 -24.18
CA ILE A 684 -15.83 -8.36 -23.77
C ILE A 684 -15.04 -9.16 -24.81
N ASP A 685 -13.90 -8.64 -25.27
CA ASP A 685 -13.13 -9.26 -26.37
C ASP A 685 -12.63 -10.66 -25.99
N VAL A 686 -11.95 -10.78 -24.85
CA VAL A 686 -11.47 -12.06 -24.31
C VAL A 686 -11.86 -12.18 -22.84
N PHE A 687 -12.50 -13.29 -22.47
CA PHE A 687 -12.85 -13.57 -21.09
C PHE A 687 -12.15 -14.85 -20.58
N LEU A 688 -11.34 -14.70 -19.53
CA LEU A 688 -10.47 -15.75 -19.02
C LEU A 688 -10.95 -16.30 -17.66
N LEU A 689 -10.85 -17.61 -17.44
CA LEU A 689 -10.79 -18.17 -16.09
C LEU A 689 -9.39 -17.92 -15.52
N PHE A 690 -9.28 -17.06 -14.51
CA PHE A 690 -7.97 -16.66 -13.98
C PHE A 690 -7.33 -17.72 -13.09
N TRP A 691 -6.02 -17.86 -13.26
CA TRP A 691 -5.05 -18.56 -12.42
C TRP A 691 -5.43 -19.98 -12.03
N ALA A 692 -5.73 -20.78 -13.04
CA ALA A 692 -6.01 -22.19 -12.87
C ALA A 692 -4.84 -22.95 -12.24
N ARG A 693 -5.13 -23.65 -11.14
CA ARG A 693 -4.20 -24.46 -10.36
C ARG A 693 -4.58 -25.94 -10.27
N SER A 694 -5.75 -26.31 -10.78
CA SER A 694 -6.18 -27.71 -10.85
C SER A 694 -6.90 -28.02 -12.17
N PRO A 695 -6.91 -29.30 -12.60
CA PRO A 695 -7.68 -29.71 -13.79
C PRO A 695 -9.17 -29.39 -13.69
N ALA A 696 -9.76 -29.43 -12.49
CA ALA A 696 -11.18 -29.13 -12.28
C ALA A 696 -11.54 -27.69 -12.68
N ARG A 697 -10.61 -26.75 -12.57
CA ARG A 697 -10.79 -25.34 -12.95
C ARG A 697 -11.02 -25.14 -14.45
N VAL A 698 -10.46 -26.02 -15.28
CA VAL A 698 -10.40 -25.90 -16.75
C VAL A 698 -10.87 -27.16 -17.46
N GLY A 699 -11.60 -28.03 -16.75
CA GLY A 699 -12.19 -29.24 -17.32
C GLY A 699 -13.39 -28.95 -18.23
N SER A 700 -13.92 -29.99 -18.86
CA SER A 700 -14.96 -29.85 -19.90
C SER A 700 -16.23 -29.15 -19.41
N ALA A 701 -16.63 -29.34 -18.15
CA ALA A 701 -17.77 -28.59 -17.57
C ALA A 701 -17.50 -27.07 -17.50
N ALA A 702 -16.27 -26.67 -17.16
CA ALA A 702 -15.87 -25.26 -17.15
C ALA A 702 -15.79 -24.70 -18.58
N TYR A 703 -15.29 -25.50 -19.54
CA TYR A 703 -15.31 -25.15 -20.96
C TYR A 703 -16.73 -24.94 -21.47
N GLU A 704 -17.65 -25.88 -21.26
CA GLU A 704 -19.05 -25.78 -21.71
C GLU A 704 -19.76 -24.54 -21.15
N MET A 705 -19.50 -24.22 -19.87
CA MET A 705 -19.99 -22.99 -19.24
C MET A 705 -19.49 -21.75 -19.99
N MET A 706 -18.19 -21.65 -20.25
CA MET A 706 -17.60 -20.53 -20.99
C MET A 706 -18.11 -20.49 -22.44
N ALA A 707 -18.25 -21.64 -23.10
CA ALA A 707 -18.76 -21.75 -24.46
C ALA A 707 -20.22 -21.25 -24.58
N LYS A 708 -21.06 -21.48 -23.57
CA LYS A 708 -22.41 -20.90 -23.48
C LYS A 708 -22.36 -19.36 -23.41
N LEU A 709 -21.40 -18.79 -22.66
CA LEU A 709 -21.21 -17.34 -22.62
C LEU A 709 -20.79 -16.78 -23.98
N LYS A 710 -19.87 -17.45 -24.68
CA LYS A 710 -19.46 -17.09 -26.05
C LYS A 710 -20.62 -17.18 -27.03
N LYS A 711 -21.38 -18.28 -27.01
CA LYS A 711 -22.55 -18.49 -27.89
C LYS A 711 -23.63 -17.41 -27.71
N SER A 712 -23.76 -16.86 -26.51
CA SER A 712 -24.68 -15.74 -26.24
C SER A 712 -24.21 -14.38 -26.77
N GLY A 713 -23.06 -14.30 -27.44
CA GLY A 713 -22.50 -13.06 -27.99
C GLY A 713 -21.86 -12.13 -26.95
N ARG A 714 -21.88 -12.50 -25.66
CA ARG A 714 -21.43 -11.64 -24.57
C ARG A 714 -19.90 -11.54 -24.44
N VAL A 715 -19.19 -12.51 -24.99
CA VAL A 715 -17.72 -12.56 -25.04
C VAL A 715 -17.27 -12.95 -26.44
N GLY A 716 -16.13 -12.42 -26.90
CA GLY A 716 -15.59 -12.74 -28.21
C GLY A 716 -14.80 -14.02 -28.28
N ALA A 717 -13.93 -14.22 -27.30
CA ALA A 717 -13.13 -15.41 -27.11
C ALA A 717 -13.15 -15.83 -25.64
N ILE A 718 -13.00 -17.13 -25.42
CA ILE A 718 -12.92 -17.73 -24.10
C ILE A 718 -11.56 -18.38 -23.88
N GLY A 719 -11.08 -18.28 -22.66
CA GLY A 719 -9.79 -18.86 -22.30
C GLY A 719 -9.63 -19.05 -20.82
N PHE A 720 -8.41 -19.35 -20.43
CA PHE A 720 -8.00 -19.42 -19.04
C PHE A 720 -6.55 -18.97 -18.91
N SER A 721 -6.11 -18.70 -17.67
CA SER A 721 -4.71 -18.43 -17.37
C SER A 721 -4.16 -19.42 -16.36
N SER A 722 -2.89 -19.81 -16.49
CA SER A 722 -2.26 -20.74 -15.55
C SER A 722 -0.75 -20.53 -15.42
N HIS A 723 -0.23 -20.88 -14.25
CA HIS A 723 1.22 -21.04 -14.01
C HIS A 723 1.70 -22.49 -14.20
N HIS A 724 0.76 -23.42 -14.38
CA HIS A 724 0.96 -24.87 -14.50
C HIS A 724 0.82 -25.29 -15.96
N ARG A 725 1.97 -25.56 -16.59
CA ARG A 725 2.05 -25.87 -18.03
C ARG A 725 1.33 -27.16 -18.40
N ASP A 726 1.38 -28.15 -17.51
CA ASP A 726 0.74 -29.46 -17.60
C ASP A 726 -0.79 -29.30 -17.62
N ILE A 727 -1.33 -28.56 -16.66
CA ILE A 727 -2.77 -28.23 -16.62
C ILE A 727 -3.19 -27.47 -17.88
N ALA A 728 -2.36 -26.53 -18.35
CA ALA A 728 -2.66 -25.77 -19.56
C ALA A 728 -2.63 -26.64 -20.82
N ALA A 729 -1.62 -27.50 -20.98
CA ALA A 729 -1.48 -28.40 -22.12
C ALA A 729 -2.64 -29.40 -22.19
N ASP A 730 -2.97 -30.02 -21.06
CA ASP A 730 -4.09 -30.96 -20.96
C ASP A 730 -5.43 -30.31 -21.30
N ALA A 731 -5.65 -29.07 -20.87
CA ALA A 731 -6.89 -28.34 -21.14
C ALA A 731 -7.04 -27.99 -22.63
N ILE A 732 -5.99 -27.47 -23.28
CA ILE A 732 -6.04 -27.13 -24.72
C ILE A 732 -6.04 -28.37 -25.62
N ALA A 733 -5.52 -29.52 -25.16
CA ALA A 733 -5.59 -30.78 -25.89
C ALA A 733 -7.01 -31.36 -25.90
N ARG A 734 -7.74 -31.15 -24.79
CA ARG A 734 -9.07 -31.73 -24.54
C ARG A 734 -10.19 -30.93 -25.20
N ASP A 735 -10.18 -29.61 -25.00
CA ASP A 735 -11.28 -28.73 -25.40
C ASP A 735 -10.78 -27.55 -26.27
N PRO A 736 -11.56 -27.04 -27.23
CA PRO A 736 -11.10 -26.00 -28.16
C PRO A 736 -11.20 -24.60 -27.54
N TRP A 737 -10.27 -24.29 -26.65
CA TRP A 737 -10.08 -22.96 -26.06
C TRP A 737 -9.50 -21.97 -27.07
N ASP A 738 -10.03 -20.75 -27.10
CA ASP A 738 -9.60 -19.70 -28.04
C ASP A 738 -8.24 -19.10 -27.65
N ALA A 739 -8.03 -18.93 -26.33
CA ALA A 739 -6.83 -18.32 -25.78
C ALA A 739 -6.39 -19.00 -24.49
N VAL A 740 -5.07 -19.03 -24.27
CA VAL A 740 -4.46 -19.42 -23.00
C VAL A 740 -3.43 -18.36 -22.58
N MET A 741 -3.49 -17.93 -21.32
CA MET A 741 -2.54 -16.98 -20.78
C MET A 741 -1.56 -17.67 -19.81
N VAL A 742 -0.28 -17.74 -20.17
CA VAL A 742 0.73 -18.53 -19.43
C VAL A 742 1.99 -17.75 -19.10
N ARG A 743 2.66 -18.17 -18.02
CA ARG A 743 3.95 -17.61 -17.64
C ARG A 743 5.01 -18.04 -18.65
N HIS A 744 5.74 -17.08 -19.21
CA HIS A 744 6.86 -17.34 -20.11
C HIS A 744 7.90 -16.21 -20.03
N SER A 745 9.18 -16.59 -20.01
CA SER A 745 10.33 -15.69 -20.04
C SER A 745 11.59 -16.52 -20.29
N ALA A 746 12.74 -15.87 -20.53
CA ALA A 746 14.01 -16.58 -20.61
C ALA A 746 14.39 -17.33 -19.31
N ALA A 747 13.79 -16.99 -18.16
CA ALA A 747 13.92 -17.75 -16.92
C ALA A 747 12.92 -18.93 -16.81
N HIS A 748 11.87 -18.94 -17.62
CA HIS A 748 10.78 -19.91 -17.58
C HIS A 748 10.40 -20.39 -18.98
N THR A 749 11.36 -21.00 -19.67
CA THR A 749 11.25 -21.53 -21.05
C THR A 749 10.42 -22.80 -21.18
N GLY A 750 9.91 -23.37 -20.08
CA GLY A 750 9.28 -24.69 -20.08
C GLY A 750 8.00 -24.82 -20.90
N ALA A 751 7.41 -23.71 -21.37
CA ALA A 751 6.27 -23.74 -22.29
C ALA A 751 6.70 -24.01 -23.74
N GLU A 752 7.95 -23.70 -24.11
CA GLU A 752 8.46 -23.77 -25.48
C GLU A 752 8.50 -25.21 -26.02
N ALA A 753 8.75 -26.19 -25.15
CA ALA A 753 8.92 -27.59 -25.55
C ALA A 753 7.61 -28.30 -25.95
N GLU A 754 6.49 -27.94 -25.32
CA GLU A 754 5.25 -28.71 -25.44
C GLU A 754 4.03 -27.79 -25.63
N LEU A 755 3.84 -26.83 -24.73
CA LEU A 755 2.64 -26.00 -24.70
C LEU A 755 2.52 -25.09 -25.93
N LEU A 756 3.58 -24.38 -26.32
CA LEU A 756 3.54 -23.46 -27.46
C LEU A 756 3.33 -24.20 -28.81
N PRO A 757 4.05 -25.31 -29.10
CA PRO A 757 3.76 -26.14 -30.28
C PRO A 757 2.33 -26.68 -30.30
N LEU A 758 1.84 -27.17 -29.15
CA LEU A 758 0.47 -27.69 -29.04
C LEU A 758 -0.57 -26.59 -29.28
N ALA A 759 -0.40 -25.42 -28.67
CA ALA A 759 -1.31 -24.28 -28.87
C ALA A 759 -1.35 -23.86 -30.34
N ARG A 760 -0.20 -23.80 -31.02
CA ARG A 760 -0.12 -23.51 -32.46
C ARG A 760 -0.86 -24.58 -33.28
N ALA A 761 -0.66 -25.86 -33.00
CA ALA A 761 -1.33 -26.95 -33.70
C ALA A 761 -2.86 -26.91 -33.52
N ARG A 762 -3.33 -26.54 -32.33
CA ARG A 762 -4.76 -26.39 -32.00
C ARG A 762 -5.36 -25.06 -32.46
N GLY A 763 -4.54 -24.08 -32.83
CA GLY A 763 -4.99 -22.74 -33.16
C GLY A 763 -5.44 -21.92 -31.94
N THR A 764 -4.96 -22.28 -30.75
CA THR A 764 -5.20 -21.53 -29.51
C THR A 764 -4.18 -20.40 -29.41
N SER A 765 -4.65 -19.18 -29.20
CA SER A 765 -3.76 -18.03 -28.99
C SER A 765 -3.05 -18.10 -27.65
N VAL A 766 -1.76 -17.76 -27.62
CA VAL A 766 -0.99 -17.71 -26.38
C VAL A 766 -0.70 -16.27 -25.99
N LEU A 767 -1.16 -15.89 -24.80
CA LEU A 767 -0.83 -14.62 -24.15
C LEU A 767 0.23 -14.87 -23.08
N THR A 768 1.43 -14.31 -23.22
CA THR A 768 2.47 -14.54 -22.21
C THR A 768 2.47 -13.44 -21.16
N PHE A 769 2.76 -13.82 -19.91
CA PHE A 769 2.94 -12.88 -18.81
C PHE A 769 4.20 -13.18 -18.00
N SER A 770 4.61 -12.21 -17.18
CA SER A 770 5.85 -12.25 -16.38
C SER A 770 7.13 -12.37 -17.23
N ALA A 771 7.16 -11.75 -18.41
CA ALA A 771 8.34 -11.68 -19.29
C ALA A 771 9.61 -11.20 -18.56
N LEU A 772 9.45 -10.25 -17.63
CA LEU A 772 10.56 -9.68 -16.84
C LEU A 772 10.87 -10.48 -15.55
N CYS A 773 10.17 -11.59 -15.30
CA CYS A 773 10.19 -12.32 -14.02
C CYS A 773 10.02 -11.39 -12.80
N TYR A 774 8.99 -10.53 -12.85
CA TYR A 774 8.72 -9.49 -11.84
C TYR A 774 9.88 -8.48 -11.66
N GLY A 775 10.61 -8.19 -12.74
CA GLY A 775 11.74 -7.25 -12.78
C GLY A 775 13.10 -7.89 -12.46
N ARG A 776 13.15 -9.18 -12.11
CA ARG A 776 14.41 -9.88 -11.82
C ARG A 776 15.31 -10.05 -13.04
N MET A 777 14.74 -10.10 -14.25
CA MET A 777 15.54 -10.14 -15.49
C MET A 777 16.30 -8.83 -15.76
N LEU A 778 15.93 -7.74 -15.08
CA LEU A 778 16.53 -6.41 -15.28
C LEU A 778 17.58 -6.08 -14.22
N ARG A 779 18.01 -7.07 -13.42
CA ARG A 779 18.88 -6.88 -12.26
C ARG A 779 19.98 -7.93 -12.26
N ALA A 780 21.13 -7.59 -11.70
CA ALA A 780 22.14 -8.59 -11.38
C ALA A 780 21.55 -9.66 -10.43
N VAL A 781 21.97 -10.90 -10.61
CA VAL A 781 21.59 -12.01 -9.73
C VAL A 781 22.52 -11.96 -8.52
N PRO A 782 22.00 -11.84 -7.28
CA PRO A 782 22.86 -11.85 -6.09
C PRO A 782 23.68 -13.13 -6.01
N GLY A 783 24.96 -13.00 -5.67
CA GLY A 783 25.87 -14.13 -5.54
C GLY A 783 26.29 -14.74 -6.88
N THR A 784 26.28 -13.97 -7.98
CA THR A 784 26.89 -14.42 -9.26
C THR A 784 28.01 -13.47 -9.66
N VAL A 785 29.08 -14.02 -10.25
CA VAL A 785 30.20 -13.23 -10.78
C VAL A 785 29.69 -12.23 -11.81
N ASP A 786 30.10 -10.96 -11.68
CA ASP A 786 29.86 -9.95 -12.71
C ASP A 786 30.73 -10.28 -13.93
N ASP A 787 30.08 -10.73 -15.00
CA ASP A 787 30.71 -11.07 -16.27
C ASP A 787 30.91 -9.83 -17.16
N GLY A 788 30.57 -8.63 -16.68
CA GLY A 788 30.64 -7.38 -17.43
C GLY A 788 29.61 -7.29 -18.57
N ALA A 789 28.73 -8.28 -18.71
CA ALA A 789 27.70 -8.28 -19.74
C ALA A 789 26.57 -7.32 -19.36
N ALA A 790 26.16 -6.47 -20.30
CA ALA A 790 24.99 -5.61 -20.09
C ALA A 790 23.76 -6.43 -19.67
N LEU A 791 23.03 -5.95 -18.66
CA LEU A 791 21.80 -6.58 -18.21
C LEU A 791 20.73 -6.52 -19.30
N PRO A 792 19.83 -7.52 -19.39
CA PRO A 792 18.68 -7.46 -20.28
C PRO A 792 17.85 -6.20 -20.07
N THR A 793 17.41 -5.59 -21.17
CA THR A 793 16.39 -4.54 -21.13
C THR A 793 14.99 -5.15 -21.09
N ALA A 794 13.98 -4.33 -20.77
CA ALA A 794 12.60 -4.76 -20.84
C ALA A 794 12.19 -5.14 -22.27
N VAL A 795 12.65 -4.37 -23.26
CA VAL A 795 12.42 -4.62 -24.69
C VAL A 795 12.97 -5.97 -25.10
N ASP A 796 14.20 -6.33 -24.69
CA ASP A 796 14.81 -7.63 -25.00
C ASP A 796 13.94 -8.79 -24.47
N CYS A 797 13.45 -8.66 -23.23
CA CYS A 797 12.60 -9.66 -22.60
C CYS A 797 11.23 -9.80 -23.30
N TYR A 798 10.64 -8.71 -23.77
CA TYR A 798 9.38 -8.75 -24.52
C TYR A 798 9.59 -9.34 -25.92
N ARG A 799 10.64 -8.92 -26.63
CA ARG A 799 11.00 -9.50 -27.93
C ARG A 799 11.29 -11.00 -27.83
N TYR A 800 11.88 -11.47 -26.72
CA TYR A 800 12.12 -12.91 -26.48
C TYR A 800 10.84 -13.72 -26.43
N ASN A 801 9.78 -13.13 -25.87
CA ASN A 801 8.47 -13.75 -25.86
C ASN A 801 7.86 -13.76 -27.26
N LEU A 802 7.91 -12.63 -27.95
CA LEU A 802 7.31 -12.45 -29.27
C LEU A 802 8.04 -13.20 -30.39
N SER A 803 9.29 -13.58 -30.17
CA SER A 803 10.05 -14.43 -31.10
C SER A 803 9.68 -15.91 -31.00
N GLN A 804 8.97 -16.35 -29.95
CA GLN A 804 8.58 -17.75 -29.85
C GLN A 804 7.41 -18.09 -30.79
N PRO A 805 7.52 -19.20 -31.55
CA PRO A 805 6.40 -19.69 -32.35
C PRO A 805 5.15 -19.97 -31.49
N GLY A 806 4.00 -19.43 -31.90
CA GLY A 806 2.72 -19.64 -31.22
C GLY A 806 2.36 -18.58 -30.17
N VAL A 807 3.26 -17.65 -29.82
CA VAL A 807 2.93 -16.50 -28.95
C VAL A 807 2.16 -15.44 -29.75
N SER A 808 0.94 -15.12 -29.32
CA SER A 808 0.12 -14.10 -29.96
C SER A 808 0.41 -12.70 -29.45
N ALA A 809 0.60 -12.54 -28.13
CA ALA A 809 0.96 -11.27 -27.51
C ALA A 809 1.66 -11.46 -26.16
N VAL A 810 2.40 -10.44 -25.73
CA VAL A 810 3.02 -10.37 -24.40
C VAL A 810 2.39 -9.27 -23.56
N ILE A 811 2.13 -9.55 -22.29
CA ILE A 811 1.52 -8.61 -21.34
C ILE A 811 2.62 -7.80 -20.64
N SER A 812 2.52 -6.48 -20.79
CA SER A 812 3.37 -5.46 -20.16
C SER A 812 2.62 -4.79 -19.00
N ALA A 813 3.29 -4.64 -17.86
CA ALA A 813 2.74 -3.99 -16.67
C ALA A 813 3.75 -2.97 -16.11
N PRO A 814 3.99 -1.83 -16.81
CA PRO A 814 4.85 -0.77 -16.32
C PRO A 814 4.26 -0.13 -15.05
N ARG A 815 5.12 0.35 -14.15
CA ARG A 815 4.71 1.04 -12.91
C ARG A 815 4.71 2.56 -13.06
N ARG A 816 5.47 3.09 -14.01
CA ARG A 816 5.72 4.52 -14.19
C ARG A 816 5.76 4.86 -15.68
N HIS A 817 5.50 6.13 -16.01
CA HIS A 817 5.49 6.62 -17.38
C HIS A 817 6.81 6.33 -18.13
N ALA A 818 7.96 6.53 -17.49
CA ALA A 818 9.25 6.21 -18.10
C ALA A 818 9.43 4.72 -18.44
N GLU A 819 8.91 3.81 -17.61
CA GLU A 819 8.91 2.37 -17.90
C GLU A 819 8.00 2.06 -19.09
N LEU A 820 6.87 2.76 -19.23
CA LEU A 820 6.00 2.62 -20.41
C LEU A 820 6.72 3.06 -21.69
N LEU A 821 7.31 4.26 -21.71
CA LEU A 821 8.04 4.77 -22.88
C LEU A 821 9.14 3.81 -23.32
N ALA A 822 9.92 3.28 -22.38
CA ALA A 822 10.93 2.27 -22.68
C ALA A 822 10.32 0.98 -23.26
N ASN A 823 9.19 0.51 -22.72
CA ASN A 823 8.53 -0.71 -23.18
C ASN A 823 7.94 -0.55 -24.60
N LEU A 824 7.50 0.66 -24.99
CA LEU A 824 6.98 0.94 -26.33
C LEU A 824 8.04 0.73 -27.42
N GLY A 825 9.33 0.78 -27.08
CA GLY A 825 10.42 0.42 -28.01
C GLY A 825 10.34 -1.01 -28.55
N VAL A 826 9.54 -1.90 -27.95
CA VAL A 826 9.23 -3.23 -28.52
C VAL A 826 8.51 -3.14 -29.87
N LEU A 827 7.79 -2.05 -30.11
CA LEU A 827 7.05 -1.77 -31.35
C LEU A 827 7.96 -1.20 -32.45
N GLU A 828 9.24 -0.99 -32.16
CA GLU A 828 10.22 -0.58 -33.17
C GLU A 828 10.93 -1.82 -33.73
N GLY A 829 11.13 -1.88 -35.06
CA GLY A 829 11.90 -2.95 -35.72
C GLY A 829 11.10 -4.22 -36.02
N ALA A 830 11.80 -5.28 -36.43
CA ALA A 830 11.19 -6.56 -36.82
C ALA A 830 10.64 -7.33 -35.60
N LEU A 831 9.54 -8.05 -35.79
CA LEU A 831 8.90 -8.93 -34.80
C LEU A 831 8.94 -10.38 -35.30
N GLY A 832 8.92 -11.36 -34.38
CA GLY A 832 9.00 -12.79 -34.73
C GLY A 832 10.40 -13.37 -34.54
N GLU A 833 10.75 -14.43 -35.27
CA GLU A 833 12.03 -15.13 -35.13
C GLU A 833 13.23 -14.21 -35.40
N GLU A 834 13.06 -13.16 -36.21
CA GLU A 834 14.07 -12.15 -36.53
C GLU A 834 14.17 -11.00 -35.50
N ALA A 835 13.32 -11.00 -34.46
CA ALA A 835 13.26 -9.91 -33.48
C ALA A 835 14.48 -9.86 -32.54
N LEU A 836 15.22 -10.95 -32.43
CA LEU A 836 16.38 -11.11 -31.57
C LEU A 836 17.45 -11.91 -32.30
N ASP A 837 18.66 -11.36 -32.38
CA ASP A 837 19.81 -12.11 -32.83
C ASP A 837 20.19 -13.22 -31.83
N GLU A 838 20.88 -14.25 -32.32
CA GLU A 838 21.22 -15.44 -31.54
C GLU A 838 22.14 -15.11 -30.34
N VAL A 839 22.98 -14.08 -30.44
CA VAL A 839 23.86 -13.67 -29.34
C VAL A 839 23.04 -13.06 -28.19
N THR A 840 22.13 -12.14 -28.51
CA THR A 840 21.22 -11.55 -27.52
C THR A 840 20.30 -12.61 -26.92
N ARG A 841 19.78 -13.54 -27.74
CA ARG A 841 18.99 -14.69 -27.27
C ARG A 841 19.79 -15.56 -26.30
N GLY A 842 21.02 -15.94 -26.64
CA GLY A 842 21.90 -16.74 -25.80
C GLY A 842 22.19 -16.07 -24.45
N ARG A 843 22.46 -14.76 -24.46
CA ARG A 843 22.67 -13.97 -23.23
C ARG A 843 21.43 -13.91 -22.34
N LEU A 844 20.25 -13.69 -22.91
CA LEU A 844 18.98 -13.71 -22.19
C LEU A 844 18.72 -15.04 -21.52
N LEU A 845 18.97 -16.15 -22.22
CA LEU A 845 18.81 -17.51 -21.72
C LEU A 845 19.78 -17.81 -20.57
N ALA A 846 21.06 -17.45 -20.73
CA ALA A 846 22.08 -17.64 -19.68
C ALA A 846 21.74 -16.83 -18.42
N HIS A 847 21.36 -15.56 -18.56
CA HIS A 847 20.91 -14.74 -17.44
C HIS A 847 19.61 -15.28 -16.82
N GLY A 848 18.66 -15.71 -17.67
CA GLY A 848 17.41 -16.32 -17.25
C GLY A 848 17.60 -17.59 -16.43
N ALA A 849 18.56 -18.44 -16.79
CA ALA A 849 18.94 -19.63 -16.03
C ALA A 849 19.44 -19.27 -14.63
N ARG A 850 20.31 -18.26 -14.50
CA ARG A 850 20.77 -17.74 -13.19
C ARG A 850 19.60 -17.21 -12.36
N VAL A 851 18.73 -16.38 -12.95
CA VAL A 851 17.52 -15.86 -12.29
C VAL A 851 16.60 -17.00 -11.82
N ARG A 852 16.44 -18.04 -12.64
CA ARG A 852 15.61 -19.20 -12.32
C ARG A 852 16.18 -19.98 -11.14
N ALA A 853 17.46 -20.35 -11.18
CA ALA A 853 18.12 -21.13 -10.14
C ALA A 853 18.06 -20.40 -8.79
N HIS A 854 18.36 -19.10 -8.79
CA HIS A 854 18.25 -18.24 -7.61
C HIS A 854 16.81 -18.18 -7.06
N ASN A 855 15.80 -18.04 -7.92
CA ASN A 855 14.39 -18.08 -7.49
C ASN A 855 13.97 -19.44 -6.91
N HIS A 856 14.53 -20.54 -7.42
CA HIS A 856 14.27 -21.88 -6.87
C HIS A 856 14.90 -22.04 -5.49
N ALA A 857 16.15 -21.61 -5.32
CA ALA A 857 16.82 -21.58 -4.02
C ALA A 857 16.02 -20.74 -3.01
N PHE A 858 15.60 -19.53 -3.40
CA PHE A 858 14.74 -18.68 -2.57
C PHE A 858 13.43 -19.38 -2.16
N ASN A 859 12.73 -19.98 -3.14
CA ASN A 859 11.46 -20.66 -2.85
C ASN A 859 11.63 -21.89 -1.94
N ARG A 860 12.75 -22.62 -2.04
CA ARG A 860 13.02 -23.77 -1.18
C ARG A 860 13.45 -23.32 0.21
N PHE A 861 14.57 -22.61 0.29
CA PHE A 861 15.27 -22.34 1.53
C PHE A 861 14.62 -21.24 2.36
N VAL A 862 14.03 -20.24 1.71
CA VAL A 862 13.39 -19.12 2.40
C VAL A 862 11.87 -19.31 2.44
N ARG A 863 11.23 -19.54 1.29
CA ARG A 863 9.76 -19.55 1.20
C ARG A 863 9.10 -20.76 1.87
N ARG A 864 9.63 -21.96 1.62
CA ARG A 864 9.11 -23.20 2.21
C ARG A 864 9.87 -23.57 3.49
N GLY A 865 11.17 -23.28 3.57
CA GLY A 865 12.03 -24.01 4.51
C GLY A 865 12.05 -25.50 4.15
N ASP A 866 12.94 -26.29 4.74
CA ASP A 866 13.02 -27.71 4.37
C ASP A 866 11.76 -28.52 4.78
N VAL A 867 10.87 -27.94 5.60
CA VAL A 867 9.81 -28.62 6.38
C VAL A 867 8.37 -28.14 6.12
N TRP A 868 8.16 -26.90 5.62
CA TRP A 868 6.84 -26.27 5.70
C TRP A 868 6.03 -26.32 4.41
N GLY A 869 4.73 -26.61 4.59
CA GLY A 869 3.70 -26.70 3.55
C GLY A 869 3.22 -25.36 3.01
N THR A 870 2.04 -25.34 2.38
CA THR A 870 1.36 -24.10 1.99
C THR A 870 1.09 -23.19 3.20
N PRO A 871 0.86 -21.87 3.04
CA PRO A 871 0.51 -21.00 4.17
C PRO A 871 -0.68 -21.51 5.01
N ARG A 872 -1.67 -22.15 4.36
CA ARG A 872 -2.80 -22.83 5.02
C ARG A 872 -2.34 -24.02 5.87
N GLU A 873 -1.42 -24.82 5.35
CA GLU A 873 -0.85 -25.98 6.04
C GLU A 873 0.00 -25.57 7.25
N VAL A 874 0.82 -24.53 7.10
CA VAL A 874 1.57 -23.91 8.21
C VAL A 874 0.60 -23.39 9.28
N ALA A 875 -0.48 -22.75 8.83
CA ALA A 875 -1.54 -22.26 9.70
C ALA A 875 -2.23 -23.37 10.49
N LEU A 876 -2.59 -24.49 9.85
CA LEU A 876 -3.24 -25.62 10.52
C LEU A 876 -2.31 -26.28 11.54
N ARG A 877 -1.03 -26.50 11.21
CA ARG A 877 -0.04 -27.02 12.19
C ARG A 877 0.10 -26.11 13.40
N TRP A 878 0.16 -24.80 13.17
CA TRP A 878 0.24 -23.85 14.27
C TRP A 878 -0.99 -23.92 15.17
N LEU A 879 -2.20 -24.07 14.61
CA LEU A 879 -3.41 -24.31 15.39
C LEU A 879 -3.36 -25.64 16.17
N ASP A 880 -2.78 -26.69 15.59
CA ASP A 880 -2.58 -27.99 16.27
C ASP A 880 -1.60 -27.85 17.45
N GLU A 881 -0.49 -27.15 17.25
CA GLU A 881 0.51 -26.87 18.28
C GLU A 881 -0.08 -26.01 19.42
N GLN A 882 -0.83 -24.97 19.08
CA GLN A 882 -1.51 -24.12 20.08
C GLN A 882 -2.54 -24.89 20.90
N GLN A 883 -3.27 -25.81 20.27
CA GLN A 883 -4.24 -26.66 20.97
C GLN A 883 -3.54 -27.70 21.85
N ALA A 884 -2.53 -28.39 21.32
CA ALA A 884 -1.76 -29.36 22.10
C ALA A 884 -1.09 -28.70 23.32
N GLN A 885 -0.60 -27.47 23.17
CA GLN A 885 -0.05 -26.70 24.28
C GLN A 885 -1.13 -26.36 25.32
N ARG A 886 -2.35 -26.00 24.91
CA ARG A 886 -3.49 -25.77 25.82
C ARG A 886 -3.91 -27.03 26.57
N GLU A 887 -3.98 -28.17 25.88
CA GLU A 887 -4.33 -29.48 26.45
C GLU A 887 -3.25 -29.99 27.41
N GLN A 888 -1.97 -29.66 27.18
CA GLN A 888 -0.88 -29.99 28.11
C GLN A 888 -0.85 -29.09 29.35
N GLU A 889 -1.30 -27.84 29.24
CA GLU A 889 -1.34 -26.87 30.33
C GLU A 889 -2.59 -27.00 31.24
N ASP A 890 -3.66 -27.66 30.80
CA ASP A 890 -4.87 -27.95 31.60
C ASP A 890 -5.18 -29.46 31.60
N PRO A 891 -4.62 -30.26 32.54
CA PRO A 891 -4.80 -31.72 32.56
C PRO A 891 -6.16 -32.18 33.12
N ARG A 892 -7.18 -31.31 33.16
CA ARG A 892 -8.51 -31.61 33.73
C ARG A 892 -9.51 -32.12 32.70
#